data_AF-V6HC75-F1
#
_entry.id   AF-V6HC75-F1
#
_cell.length_a   1.000
_cell.length_b   1.000
_cell.length_c   1.000
_cell.angle_alpha   90.00
_cell.angle_beta   90.00
_cell.angle_gamma   90.00
#
_symmetry.space_group_name_H-M   'P 1'
#
loop_
_entity.id
_entity.type
_entity.pdbx_description
1 polymer ?
#
loop_
_entity_poly.entity_id
_entity_poly.type
_entity_poly.pdbx_seq_one_letter_code
_entity_poly.pdbx_strand_id
1 'polypeptide(L)'
;MEVDYVSLLKDFLAESADLLDLAEQAVLDIEKDYKPEQVNTLFRVIHTIKGNSAIFDLPAVSKVSHSLESLLNHRRKTETKPSDEEVALILNCLDEIREMLSQVEKNKGWDVEDLLIRINSFLTVIESGEKASFGLYSRKSEEKNEEKIAPKEKSKISIPKKYVEKAKAENSSLFFLKYQSKETEGDAVSDSVLEAVSTVGEILLSGQLGSPQNGSQKNGVHKRYLLVLSDLSLSDISWKTNIPINAFTAVVESRANGRGENGFHPSSNPKDESSSLTRADGANVQAESYLRIPLQALDHMINLAGETIIVRNQLLQKVESYQDHSLLSIVRNLSQLITLSQESIMRTRLQKLESFYKKIPRLVRDLEKITGKEVELHLEGGEVELDKNIIDTISDPITHMIRNAIDHGIEAASERTAFGKPAKGNISFSAALRGGNVILKVSDDGRGLNFERIREKAIERGILNPEEADRKSTEELAELVFIPGFSTSQSVSSTSGRGVGMDVVKMNFQKAGGSVSISSVPGKGTIISATLPQTLSIINCQMVATEGMHLAIPQANISELILLDRKLVSSIENKEVYQLRGHLLPILSASKILQLSNSSITESRYLVVVHTEKHHFGLLVEEIENSEEIVVKPLTKDLARLNLYTGAAILGDGSVSLILDISGIAKYLSLQANILEETKSISTKETIARDQYLLFAVRGQLFGINSNDVQRIELIDLKQIEYIMKREVIQYRGEVLELCRLENYFNLSNEQVHAQSTVILMHFEDGRKGLLVEEIVNVVEEIPSFTKSEDLSTGVLGSGVLSGQIVIIIDGKTVMSKISKNLTLVDIN
;
A
#
# COMPACT_ATOMS: atom_id res chain seq x y z
N MET A 1 12.41 -34.06 -12.47
CA MET A 1 12.20 -32.66 -12.07
C MET A 1 13.56 -32.00 -12.08
N GLU A 2 13.82 -31.21 -13.11
CA GLU A 2 14.96 -30.28 -13.09
C GLU A 2 14.67 -29.25 -12.00
N VAL A 3 15.56 -29.15 -11.01
CA VAL A 3 15.46 -28.10 -9.99
C VAL A 3 15.89 -26.80 -10.67
N ASP A 4 14.97 -25.84 -10.76
CA ASP A 4 15.26 -24.54 -11.33
C ASP A 4 16.23 -23.77 -10.41
N TYR A 5 17.51 -23.79 -10.76
CA TYR A 5 18.57 -23.10 -10.04
C TYR A 5 18.29 -21.60 -9.90
N VAL A 6 17.62 -20.99 -10.88
CA VAL A 6 17.28 -19.56 -10.86
C VAL A 6 16.21 -19.28 -9.81
N SER A 7 15.20 -20.14 -9.69
CA SER A 7 14.20 -20.04 -8.63
C SER A 7 14.83 -20.23 -7.25
N LEU A 8 15.68 -21.25 -7.09
CA LEU A 8 16.32 -21.56 -5.81
C LEU A 8 17.28 -20.45 -5.36
N LEU A 9 17.99 -19.83 -6.31
CA LEU A 9 18.86 -18.69 -6.05
C LEU A 9 18.04 -17.47 -5.62
N LYS A 10 16.89 -17.20 -6.26
CA LYS A 10 15.99 -16.11 -5.85
C LYS A 10 15.44 -16.31 -4.44
N ASP A 11 15.03 -17.53 -4.11
CA ASP A 11 14.56 -17.87 -2.76
C ASP A 11 15.66 -17.67 -1.72
N PHE A 12 16.90 -18.09 -2.04
CA PHE A 12 18.06 -17.84 -1.19
C PHE A 12 18.39 -16.35 -1.02
N LEU A 13 18.33 -15.56 -2.10
CA LEU A 13 18.58 -14.12 -2.03
C LEU A 13 17.52 -13.42 -1.15
N ALA A 14 16.26 -13.82 -1.28
CA ALA A 14 15.17 -13.31 -0.45
C ALA A 14 15.33 -13.72 1.03
N GLU A 15 15.60 -15.00 1.31
CA GLU A 15 15.83 -15.50 2.67
C GLU A 15 17.05 -14.84 3.31
N SER A 16 18.12 -14.64 2.54
CA SER A 16 19.34 -13.99 3.05
C SER A 16 19.11 -12.51 3.36
N ALA A 17 18.24 -11.81 2.61
CA ALA A 17 17.87 -10.44 2.92
C ALA A 17 17.12 -10.35 4.27
N ASP A 18 16.14 -11.22 4.49
CA ASP A 18 15.40 -11.30 5.77
C ASP A 18 16.32 -11.66 6.95
N LEU A 19 17.25 -12.58 6.73
CA LEU A 19 18.25 -12.98 7.71
C LEU A 19 19.19 -11.81 8.05
N LEU A 20 19.67 -11.05 7.05
CA LEU A 20 20.52 -9.88 7.29
C LEU A 20 19.79 -8.78 8.05
N ASP A 21 18.50 -8.55 7.77
CA ASP A 21 17.68 -7.61 8.53
C ASP A 21 17.56 -8.03 10.01
N LEU A 22 17.40 -9.34 10.28
CA LEU A 22 17.40 -9.88 11.64
C LEU A 22 18.77 -9.74 12.34
N ALA A 23 19.86 -10.02 11.63
CA ALA A 23 21.22 -9.84 12.16
C ALA A 23 21.49 -8.38 12.51
N GLU A 24 21.11 -7.46 11.64
CA GLU A 24 21.30 -6.03 11.84
C GLU A 24 20.52 -5.53 13.06
N GLN A 25 19.25 -5.94 13.20
CA GLN A 25 18.46 -5.61 14.38
C GLN A 25 19.11 -6.14 15.67
N ALA A 26 19.62 -7.38 15.65
CA ALA A 26 20.32 -7.95 16.80
C ALA A 26 21.58 -7.15 17.18
N VAL A 27 22.30 -6.61 16.19
CA VAL A 27 23.48 -5.75 16.42
C VAL A 27 23.10 -4.40 17.01
N LEU A 28 22.02 -3.78 16.51
CA LEU A 28 21.48 -2.53 17.06
C LEU A 28 20.96 -2.71 18.49
N ASP A 29 20.39 -3.87 18.80
CA ASP A 29 19.93 -4.19 20.16
C ASP A 29 21.12 -4.40 21.11
N ILE A 30 22.24 -4.97 20.64
CA ILE A 30 23.51 -5.07 21.40
C ILE A 30 24.06 -3.68 21.76
N GLU A 31 23.95 -2.72 20.85
CA GLU A 31 24.38 -1.34 21.07
C GLU A 31 23.58 -0.69 22.21
N LYS A 32 22.25 -0.87 22.21
CA LYS A 32 21.30 -0.31 23.18
C LYS A 32 21.33 -0.99 24.56
N ASP A 33 21.12 -2.30 24.60
CA ASP A 33 21.03 -3.10 25.84
C ASP A 33 21.52 -4.53 25.58
N TYR A 34 22.73 -4.84 26.05
CA TYR A 34 23.41 -6.09 25.70
C TYR A 34 22.83 -7.29 26.44
N LYS A 35 22.42 -8.31 25.67
CA LYS A 35 21.99 -9.62 26.14
C LYS A 35 22.68 -10.73 25.34
N PRO A 36 23.23 -11.80 25.97
CA PRO A 36 23.91 -12.89 25.27
C PRO A 36 23.08 -13.55 24.15
N GLU A 37 21.75 -13.53 24.25
CA GLU A 37 20.81 -14.03 23.25
C GLU A 37 20.93 -13.31 21.89
N GLN A 38 21.31 -12.04 21.90
CA GLN A 38 21.49 -11.25 20.66
C GLN A 38 22.68 -11.77 19.86
N VAL A 39 23.81 -12.04 20.53
CA VAL A 39 25.01 -12.64 19.90
C VAL A 39 24.71 -14.06 19.42
N ASN A 40 23.92 -14.84 20.17
CA ASN A 40 23.46 -16.17 19.74
C ASN A 40 22.57 -16.09 18.49
N THR A 41 21.73 -15.07 18.38
CA THR A 41 20.88 -14.84 17.20
C THR A 41 21.70 -14.45 15.99
N LEU A 42 22.62 -13.51 16.17
CA LEU A 42 23.56 -13.08 15.13
C LEU A 42 24.42 -14.25 14.61
N PHE A 43 24.93 -15.09 15.51
CA PHE A 43 25.68 -16.29 15.12
C PHE A 43 24.84 -17.26 14.28
N ARG A 44 23.59 -17.54 14.68
CA ARG A 44 22.70 -18.44 13.93
C ARG A 44 22.43 -17.92 12.52
N VAL A 45 22.18 -16.62 12.41
CA VAL A 45 21.96 -15.97 11.11
C VAL A 45 23.18 -16.11 10.20
N ILE A 46 24.36 -15.73 10.69
CA ILE A 46 25.60 -15.79 9.90
C ILE A 46 25.97 -17.23 9.53
N HIS A 47 25.71 -18.19 10.43
CA HIS A 47 25.91 -19.61 10.16
C HIS A 47 25.02 -20.11 9.02
N THR A 48 23.75 -19.69 8.98
CA THR A 48 22.82 -20.02 7.89
C THR A 48 23.25 -19.39 6.57
N ILE A 49 23.62 -18.11 6.55
CA ILE A 49 24.09 -17.40 5.35
C ILE A 49 25.35 -18.05 4.78
N LYS A 50 26.31 -18.43 5.64
CA LYS A 50 27.51 -19.19 5.24
C LYS A 50 27.13 -20.54 4.62
N GLY A 51 26.23 -21.28 5.26
CA GLY A 51 25.79 -22.59 4.79
C GLY A 51 25.15 -22.52 3.41
N ASN A 52 24.25 -21.55 3.22
CA ASN A 52 23.52 -21.39 1.97
C ASN A 52 24.37 -20.76 0.86
N SER A 53 25.22 -19.77 1.15
CA SER A 53 26.13 -19.17 0.15
C SER A 53 27.13 -20.16 -0.44
N ALA A 54 27.51 -21.19 0.33
CA ALA A 54 28.34 -22.30 -0.16
C ALA A 54 27.59 -23.22 -1.15
N ILE A 55 26.25 -23.29 -1.09
CA ILE A 55 25.42 -24.08 -2.03
C ILE A 55 25.38 -23.41 -3.41
N PHE A 56 25.40 -22.07 -3.44
CA PHE A 56 25.29 -21.27 -4.67
C PHE A 56 26.63 -20.81 -5.24
N ASP A 57 27.76 -21.33 -4.73
CA ASP A 57 29.14 -21.01 -5.14
C ASP A 57 29.45 -19.49 -5.07
N LEU A 58 29.14 -18.87 -3.92
CA LEU A 58 29.42 -17.46 -3.64
C LEU A 58 30.64 -17.33 -2.71
N PRO A 59 31.89 -17.42 -3.21
CA PRO A 59 33.08 -17.54 -2.37
C PRO A 59 33.36 -16.30 -1.52
N ALA A 60 33.04 -15.10 -2.02
CA ALA A 60 33.24 -13.86 -1.28
C ALA A 60 32.32 -13.77 -0.05
N VAL A 61 31.03 -14.08 -0.22
CA VAL A 61 30.04 -14.14 0.87
C VAL A 61 30.42 -15.21 1.90
N SER A 62 30.79 -16.40 1.43
CA SER A 62 31.20 -17.51 2.29
C SER A 62 32.41 -17.18 3.15
N LYS A 63 33.43 -16.52 2.58
CA LYS A 63 34.64 -16.08 3.32
C LYS A 63 34.31 -15.06 4.41
N VAL A 64 33.57 -14.00 4.08
CA VAL A 64 33.21 -12.95 5.05
C VAL A 64 32.31 -13.50 6.16
N SER A 65 31.30 -14.31 5.80
CA SER A 65 30.42 -14.95 6.78
C SER A 65 31.18 -15.92 7.69
N HIS A 66 32.20 -16.63 7.19
CA HIS A 66 33.01 -17.52 8.02
C HIS A 66 33.87 -16.77 9.05
N SER A 67 34.51 -15.68 8.64
CA SER A 67 35.32 -14.85 9.56
C SER A 67 34.43 -14.19 10.62
N LEU A 68 33.27 -13.68 10.22
CA LEU A 68 32.29 -13.09 11.13
C LEU A 68 31.72 -14.13 12.11
N GLU A 69 31.41 -15.35 11.64
CA GLU A 69 31.00 -16.47 12.50
C GLU A 69 32.05 -16.77 13.58
N SER A 70 33.34 -16.67 13.23
CA SER A 70 34.45 -16.95 14.14
C SER A 70 34.57 -15.89 15.24
N LEU A 71 34.44 -14.61 14.87
CA LEU A 71 34.37 -13.48 15.81
C LEU A 71 33.20 -13.63 16.78
N LEU A 72 32.02 -13.98 16.26
CA LEU A 72 30.82 -14.17 17.07
C LEU A 72 30.92 -15.39 17.98
N ASN A 73 31.53 -16.49 17.52
CA ASN A 73 31.75 -17.67 18.34
C ASN A 73 32.65 -17.38 19.54
N HIS A 74 33.66 -16.53 19.36
CA HIS A 74 34.49 -16.08 20.47
C HIS A 74 33.66 -15.30 21.49
N ARG A 75 32.86 -14.33 21.04
CA ARG A 75 31.99 -13.54 21.94
C ARG A 75 30.96 -14.40 22.66
N ARG A 76 30.36 -15.40 21.99
CA ARG A 76 29.47 -16.41 22.61
C ARG A 76 30.14 -17.17 23.76
N LYS A 77 31.42 -17.52 23.63
CA LYS A 77 32.16 -18.23 24.69
C LYS A 77 32.54 -17.33 25.86
N THR A 78 32.82 -16.06 25.59
CA THR A 78 33.19 -15.10 26.64
C THR A 78 31.99 -14.46 27.35
N GLU A 79 30.80 -14.51 26.75
CA GLU A 79 29.57 -13.85 27.21
C GLU A 79 29.71 -12.33 27.48
N THR A 80 30.75 -11.70 26.94
CA THR A 80 31.02 -10.26 27.12
C THR A 80 30.40 -9.40 26.02
N LYS A 81 29.99 -8.17 26.37
CA LYS A 81 29.49 -7.17 25.41
C LYS A 81 30.58 -6.85 24.36
N PRO A 82 30.25 -6.90 23.05
CA PRO A 82 31.14 -6.40 22.00
C PRO A 82 31.44 -4.89 22.18
N SER A 83 32.66 -4.45 21.86
CA SER A 83 33.01 -3.03 21.88
C SER A 83 32.30 -2.26 20.74
N ASP A 84 32.19 -0.94 20.86
CA ASP A 84 31.57 -0.10 19.81
C ASP A 84 32.28 -0.24 18.46
N GLU A 85 33.61 -0.45 18.47
CA GLU A 85 34.40 -0.73 17.26
C GLU A 85 34.07 -2.10 16.64
N GLU A 86 33.84 -3.12 17.47
CA GLU A 86 33.40 -4.44 17.01
C GLU A 86 31.98 -4.38 16.46
N VAL A 87 31.06 -3.65 17.10
CA VAL A 87 29.69 -3.43 16.62
C VAL A 87 29.73 -2.75 15.24
N ALA A 88 30.53 -1.70 15.07
CA ALA A 88 30.71 -1.03 13.79
C ALA A 88 31.29 -1.95 12.71
N LEU A 89 32.27 -2.80 13.07
CA LEU A 89 32.85 -3.78 12.15
C LEU A 89 31.83 -4.84 11.73
N ILE A 90 31.02 -5.35 12.67
CA ILE A 90 29.96 -6.32 12.38
C ILE A 90 28.93 -5.71 11.43
N LEU A 91 28.47 -4.47 11.66
CA LEU A 91 27.54 -3.77 10.77
C LEU A 91 28.13 -3.61 9.36
N ASN A 92 29.39 -3.20 9.25
CA ASN A 92 30.08 -3.10 7.96
C ASN A 92 30.13 -4.46 7.23
N CYS A 93 30.45 -5.54 7.95
CA CYS A 93 30.43 -6.89 7.34
C CYS A 93 29.04 -7.30 6.86
N LEU A 94 27.97 -6.96 7.59
CA LEU A 94 26.59 -7.23 7.16
C LEU A 94 26.23 -6.45 5.90
N ASP A 95 26.65 -5.19 5.80
CA ASP A 95 26.42 -4.34 4.63
C ASP A 95 27.16 -4.85 3.40
N GLU A 96 28.43 -5.24 3.53
CA GLU A 96 29.21 -5.86 2.46
C GLU A 96 28.59 -7.19 2.01
N ILE A 97 28.11 -8.02 2.93
CA ILE A 97 27.36 -9.25 2.59
C ILE A 97 26.08 -8.91 1.82
N ARG A 98 25.34 -7.89 2.25
CA ARG A 98 24.12 -7.43 1.57
C ARG A 98 24.42 -6.92 0.16
N GLU A 99 25.50 -6.15 0.00
CA GLU A 99 25.89 -5.62 -1.30
C GLU A 99 26.33 -6.76 -2.24
N MET A 100 27.16 -7.69 -1.74
CA MET A 100 27.57 -8.90 -2.47
C MET A 100 26.37 -9.69 -2.97
N LEU A 101 25.39 -9.96 -2.10
CA LEU A 101 24.17 -10.71 -2.45
C LEU A 101 23.30 -9.96 -3.48
N SER A 102 23.16 -8.64 -3.36
CA SER A 102 22.39 -7.82 -4.29
C SER A 102 22.97 -7.76 -5.72
N GLN A 103 24.27 -8.07 -5.87
CA GLN A 103 24.98 -8.03 -7.16
C GLN A 103 25.29 -9.41 -7.73
N VAL A 104 24.81 -10.50 -7.12
CA VAL A 104 25.01 -11.88 -7.60
C VAL A 104 24.51 -12.05 -9.04
N GLU A 105 23.39 -11.41 -9.40
CA GLU A 105 22.84 -11.46 -10.77
C GLU A 105 23.73 -10.75 -11.82
N LYS A 106 24.66 -9.88 -11.39
CA LYS A 106 25.52 -9.06 -12.27
C LYS A 106 26.92 -9.63 -12.48
N ASN A 107 27.24 -10.77 -11.85
CA ASN A 107 28.48 -11.53 -12.02
C ASN A 107 29.78 -10.69 -11.87
N LYS A 108 29.80 -9.75 -10.92
CA LYS A 108 30.99 -8.97 -10.55
C LYS A 108 31.85 -9.75 -9.55
N GLY A 109 33.15 -9.78 -9.78
CA GLY A 109 34.13 -10.22 -8.77
C GLY A 109 34.22 -9.18 -7.64
N TRP A 110 34.34 -9.68 -6.41
CA TRP A 110 34.46 -8.89 -5.18
C TRP A 110 35.84 -9.07 -4.57
N ASP A 111 36.50 -7.97 -4.23
CA ASP A 111 37.72 -7.98 -3.43
C ASP A 111 37.35 -7.79 -1.96
N VAL A 112 37.62 -8.80 -1.13
CA VAL A 112 37.26 -8.84 0.30
C VAL A 112 38.49 -8.85 1.21
N GLU A 113 39.70 -8.70 0.65
CA GLU A 113 40.95 -8.89 1.39
C GLU A 113 41.10 -7.88 2.54
N ASP A 114 40.81 -6.60 2.28
CA ASP A 114 40.87 -5.53 3.29
C ASP A 114 39.89 -5.77 4.47
N LEU A 115 38.71 -6.32 4.18
CA LEU A 115 37.69 -6.64 5.19
C LEU A 115 38.14 -7.83 6.05
N LEU A 116 38.69 -8.87 5.41
CA LEU A 116 39.21 -10.05 6.11
C LEU A 116 40.39 -9.70 7.02
N ILE A 117 41.29 -8.81 6.58
CA ILE A 117 42.40 -8.30 7.39
C ILE A 117 41.86 -7.61 8.65
N ARG A 118 40.82 -6.77 8.54
CA ARG A 118 40.20 -6.11 9.70
C ARG A 118 39.58 -7.09 10.68
N ILE A 119 38.79 -8.07 10.20
CA ILE A 119 38.19 -9.08 11.08
C ILE A 119 39.27 -9.91 11.80
N ASN A 120 40.30 -10.32 11.08
CA ASN A 120 41.40 -11.09 11.66
C ASN A 120 42.23 -10.27 12.65
N SER A 121 42.39 -8.96 12.42
CA SER A 121 43.07 -8.07 13.37
C SER A 121 42.32 -7.93 14.70
N PHE A 122 40.99 -7.95 14.68
CA PHE A 122 40.19 -7.99 15.92
C PHE A 122 40.30 -9.35 16.61
N LEU A 123 40.25 -10.45 15.86
CA LEU A 123 40.46 -11.79 16.42
C LEU A 123 41.83 -11.93 17.11
N THR A 124 42.90 -11.42 16.51
CA THR A 124 44.24 -11.47 17.13
C THR A 124 44.38 -10.57 18.34
N VAL A 125 43.74 -9.39 18.35
CA VAL A 125 43.69 -8.49 19.52
C VAL A 125 42.93 -9.12 20.69
N ILE A 126 41.81 -9.78 20.39
CA ILE A 126 40.97 -10.47 21.37
C ILE A 126 41.70 -11.70 21.96
N GLU A 127 42.49 -12.42 21.15
CA GLU A 127 43.28 -13.57 21.59
C GLU A 127 44.57 -13.18 22.38
N SER A 128 45.09 -11.96 22.19
CA SER A 128 46.35 -11.48 22.80
C SER A 128 46.18 -10.53 23.99
N GLY A 129 45.00 -9.93 24.19
CA GLY A 129 44.69 -9.13 25.37
C GLY A 129 45.33 -7.73 25.44
N GLU A 130 45.96 -7.24 24.37
CA GLU A 130 46.52 -5.88 24.31
C GLU A 130 45.57 -4.89 23.58
N LYS A 131 45.44 -3.67 24.10
CA LYS A 131 44.69 -2.58 23.43
C LYS A 131 45.51 -2.04 22.26
N ALA A 132 45.05 -2.25 21.03
CA ALA A 132 45.56 -1.53 19.87
C ALA A 132 44.80 -0.20 19.70
N SER A 133 45.53 0.91 19.61
CA SER A 133 45.01 2.21 19.19
C SER A 133 44.88 2.26 17.66
N PHE A 134 43.67 2.48 17.13
CA PHE A 134 43.47 2.65 15.70
C PHE A 134 43.31 4.13 15.32
N GLY A 135 44.32 4.66 14.62
CA GLY A 135 44.24 5.92 13.89
C GLY A 135 43.74 5.68 12.45
N LEU A 136 42.77 6.49 12.03
CA LEU A 136 42.29 6.58 10.64
C LEU A 136 43.46 6.87 9.68
N TYR A 137 43.69 6.01 8.69
CA TYR A 137 44.47 6.36 7.51
C TYR A 137 43.63 6.35 6.23
N SER A 138 43.70 7.51 5.59
CA SER A 138 43.20 7.89 4.28
C SER A 138 43.77 7.03 3.15
N ARG A 139 42.93 6.81 2.13
CA ARG A 139 43.32 6.45 0.75
C ARG A 139 44.53 7.28 0.30
N LYS A 140 45.59 6.61 -0.18
CA LYS A 140 46.48 7.10 -1.25
C LYS A 140 47.19 5.93 -1.93
N SER A 141 47.28 6.05 -3.25
CA SER A 141 47.94 5.21 -4.26
C SER A 141 49.46 5.13 -4.11
N GLU A 142 50.07 3.95 -4.36
CA GLU A 142 51.17 3.68 -5.32
C GLU A 142 51.80 2.27 -5.16
N GLU A 143 52.60 1.88 -6.14
CA GLU A 143 52.96 0.54 -6.66
C GLU A 143 53.94 -0.37 -5.88
N LYS A 144 53.87 -1.68 -6.20
CA LYS A 144 54.90 -2.76 -6.26
C LYS A 144 55.65 -3.25 -5.00
N ASN A 145 55.48 -4.54 -4.65
CA ASN A 145 56.39 -5.64 -5.05
C ASN A 145 55.93 -7.02 -4.52
N GLU A 146 56.26 -8.07 -5.28
CA GLU A 146 55.94 -9.48 -5.06
C GLU A 146 56.59 -10.10 -3.81
N GLU A 147 55.90 -11.02 -3.14
CA GLU A 147 56.41 -12.38 -2.94
C GLU A 147 55.28 -13.37 -2.56
N LYS A 148 55.18 -14.45 -3.34
CA LYS A 148 54.15 -15.49 -3.28
C LYS A 148 54.42 -16.48 -2.14
N ILE A 149 53.45 -16.66 -1.24
CA ILE A 149 53.28 -17.90 -0.47
C ILE A 149 51.81 -18.32 -0.57
N ALA A 150 51.52 -19.34 -1.37
CA ALA A 150 50.18 -19.88 -1.53
C ALA A 150 49.83 -20.89 -0.42
N PRO A 151 48.69 -20.75 0.29
CA PRO A 151 48.11 -21.84 1.06
C PRO A 151 47.02 -22.59 0.26
N LYS A 152 47.00 -23.90 0.48
CA LYS A 152 46.26 -24.95 -0.24
C LYS A 152 44.75 -24.90 0.02
N GLU A 153 43.92 -24.83 -1.01
CA GLU A 153 42.48 -25.16 -0.93
C GLU A 153 42.25 -26.68 -0.94
N LYS A 154 41.46 -27.18 0.02
CA LYS A 154 40.85 -28.51 -0.01
C LYS A 154 39.38 -28.36 -0.43
N SER A 155 39.07 -28.54 -1.72
CA SER A 155 37.68 -28.61 -2.22
C SER A 155 36.99 -29.90 -1.76
N LYS A 156 35.90 -29.80 -0.98
CA LYS A 156 35.01 -30.92 -0.65
C LYS A 156 34.05 -31.18 -1.83
N ILE A 157 33.99 -32.42 -2.30
CA ILE A 157 33.10 -32.85 -3.39
C ILE A 157 31.80 -33.37 -2.77
N SER A 158 30.65 -32.85 -3.22
CA SER A 158 29.33 -33.27 -2.74
C SER A 158 28.82 -34.47 -3.54
N ILE A 159 28.40 -35.54 -2.85
CA ILE A 159 27.94 -36.79 -3.48
C ILE A 159 26.41 -36.86 -3.42
N PRO A 160 25.70 -37.11 -4.54
CA PRO A 160 24.25 -37.15 -4.55
C PRO A 160 23.66 -38.16 -3.56
N LYS A 161 22.62 -37.74 -2.81
CA LYS A 161 21.97 -38.55 -1.76
C LYS A 161 21.50 -39.93 -2.24
N LYS A 162 21.05 -40.06 -3.50
CA LYS A 162 20.60 -41.34 -4.09
C LYS A 162 21.65 -42.47 -4.01
N TYR A 163 22.95 -42.16 -4.11
CA TYR A 163 24.00 -43.17 -4.05
C TYR A 163 24.33 -43.56 -2.60
N VAL A 164 24.22 -42.60 -1.68
CA VAL A 164 24.32 -42.85 -0.24
C VAL A 164 23.16 -43.73 0.24
N GLU A 165 21.96 -43.52 -0.30
CA GLU A 165 20.78 -44.35 -0.01
C GLU A 165 20.90 -45.76 -0.61
N LYS A 166 21.37 -45.89 -1.86
CA LYS A 166 21.65 -47.21 -2.47
C LYS A 166 22.66 -48.02 -1.64
N ALA A 167 23.75 -47.38 -1.21
CA ALA A 167 24.77 -48.02 -0.38
C ALA A 167 24.20 -48.56 0.94
N LYS A 168 23.35 -47.77 1.60
CA LYS A 168 22.66 -48.19 2.83
C LYS A 168 21.67 -49.32 2.59
N ALA A 169 20.92 -49.29 1.48
CA ALA A 169 19.94 -50.32 1.14
C ALA A 169 20.62 -51.68 0.84
N GLU A 170 21.76 -51.66 0.17
CA GLU A 170 22.52 -52.86 -0.22
C GLU A 170 23.56 -53.27 0.84
N ASN A 171 23.51 -52.64 2.02
CA ASN A 171 24.43 -52.81 3.15
C ASN A 171 25.92 -52.77 2.76
N SER A 172 26.23 -52.04 1.71
CA SER A 172 27.53 -51.96 1.05
C SER A 172 28.17 -50.61 1.34
N SER A 173 29.50 -50.54 1.24
CA SER A 173 30.26 -49.32 1.50
C SER A 173 30.46 -48.53 0.21
N LEU A 174 30.37 -47.20 0.31
CA LEU A 174 30.55 -46.28 -0.80
C LEU A 174 31.89 -45.55 -0.69
N PHE A 175 32.72 -45.70 -1.71
CA PHE A 175 34.07 -45.18 -1.77
C PHE A 175 34.23 -44.15 -2.89
N PHE A 176 34.90 -43.05 -2.58
CA PHE A 176 35.29 -42.04 -3.54
C PHE A 176 36.79 -42.14 -3.82
N LEU A 177 37.17 -42.67 -4.98
CA LEU A 177 38.54 -42.83 -5.42
C LEU A 177 38.96 -41.60 -6.24
N LYS A 178 40.08 -40.98 -5.90
CA LYS A 178 40.78 -39.94 -6.69
C LYS A 178 42.06 -40.54 -7.24
N TYR A 179 42.25 -40.48 -8.56
CA TYR A 179 43.48 -40.94 -9.20
C TYR A 179 43.92 -39.99 -10.31
N GLN A 180 45.17 -40.13 -10.74
CA GLN A 180 45.74 -39.34 -11.82
C GLN A 180 46.03 -40.25 -13.01
N SER A 181 45.51 -39.90 -14.17
CA SER A 181 45.78 -40.60 -15.45
C SER A 181 46.55 -39.66 -16.37
N LYS A 182 47.50 -40.20 -17.14
CA LYS A 182 48.35 -39.42 -18.04
C LYS A 182 47.81 -39.28 -19.48
N GLU A 183 46.59 -39.73 -19.77
CA GLU A 183 46.11 -39.85 -21.16
C GLU A 183 44.73 -39.23 -21.41
N THR A 184 44.64 -38.58 -22.59
CA THR A 184 43.45 -37.96 -23.20
C THR A 184 42.55 -39.02 -23.86
N GLU A 185 41.25 -38.78 -23.88
CA GLU A 185 40.21 -39.68 -24.42
C GLU A 185 40.55 -40.21 -25.82
N GLY A 186 40.48 -41.54 -26.01
CA GLY A 186 40.39 -42.13 -27.35
C GLY A 186 41.05 -43.49 -27.59
N ASP A 187 42.00 -43.97 -26.78
CA ASP A 187 42.72 -45.22 -27.08
C ASP A 187 42.90 -46.15 -25.86
N ALA A 188 42.90 -47.45 -26.16
CA ALA A 188 42.60 -48.62 -25.31
C ALA A 188 43.59 -48.97 -24.17
N VAL A 189 44.13 -47.97 -23.45
CA VAL A 189 45.03 -48.19 -22.29
C VAL A 189 44.53 -47.48 -21.01
N SER A 190 43.33 -46.88 -21.03
CA SER A 190 42.65 -46.30 -19.85
C SER A 190 41.84 -47.31 -19.00
N ASP A 191 41.96 -48.62 -19.28
CA ASP A 191 41.16 -49.66 -18.62
C ASP A 191 41.79 -50.24 -17.36
N SER A 192 43.10 -50.17 -17.10
CA SER A 192 43.70 -50.94 -15.99
C SER A 192 43.17 -50.59 -14.59
N VAL A 193 42.87 -49.32 -14.31
CA VAL A 193 42.31 -48.90 -13.00
C VAL A 193 40.81 -49.15 -12.92
N LEU A 194 40.05 -48.92 -14.00
CA LEU A 194 38.61 -49.20 -14.04
C LEU A 194 38.35 -50.71 -14.00
N GLU A 195 39.17 -51.50 -14.68
CA GLU A 195 39.15 -52.97 -14.69
C GLU A 195 39.59 -53.54 -13.33
N ALA A 196 40.67 -53.02 -12.74
CA ALA A 196 41.06 -53.43 -11.39
C ALA A 196 39.95 -53.11 -10.37
N VAL A 197 39.33 -51.92 -10.43
CA VAL A 197 38.29 -51.50 -9.48
C VAL A 197 36.97 -52.23 -9.73
N SER A 198 36.61 -52.55 -10.98
CA SER A 198 35.39 -53.30 -11.29
C SER A 198 35.43 -54.74 -10.79
N THR A 199 36.63 -55.33 -10.60
CA THR A 199 36.76 -56.67 -9.98
C THR A 199 36.49 -56.70 -8.48
N VAL A 200 36.46 -55.54 -7.80
CA VAL A 200 36.27 -55.43 -6.35
C VAL A 200 35.00 -54.66 -5.95
N GLY A 201 34.29 -54.04 -6.89
CA GLY A 201 33.04 -53.33 -6.62
C GLY A 201 32.37 -52.73 -7.86
N GLU A 202 31.12 -52.30 -7.72
CA GLU A 202 30.34 -51.65 -8.78
C GLU A 202 30.75 -50.17 -8.89
N ILE A 203 31.13 -49.72 -10.09
CA ILE A 203 31.46 -48.32 -10.35
C ILE A 203 30.17 -47.55 -10.69
N LEU A 204 29.73 -46.68 -9.79
CA LEU A 204 28.47 -45.93 -9.92
C LEU A 204 28.63 -44.63 -10.70
N LEU A 205 29.82 -44.02 -10.64
CA LEU A 205 30.11 -42.76 -11.34
C LEU A 205 31.61 -42.62 -11.62
N SER A 206 31.96 -42.05 -12.76
CA SER A 206 33.33 -41.65 -13.09
C SER A 206 33.34 -40.20 -13.62
N GLY A 207 34.44 -39.48 -13.43
CA GLY A 207 34.57 -38.11 -13.94
C GLY A 207 35.95 -37.50 -13.76
N GLN A 208 36.15 -36.28 -14.27
CA GLN A 208 37.39 -35.51 -14.12
C GLN A 208 37.20 -34.36 -13.12
N LEU A 209 38.20 -34.11 -12.28
CA LEU A 209 38.26 -32.95 -11.40
C LEU A 209 38.82 -31.74 -12.16
N GLY A 210 37.96 -30.75 -12.42
CA GLY A 210 38.30 -29.44 -12.98
C GLY A 210 38.23 -29.38 -14.52
N SER A 211 37.61 -28.31 -15.03
CA SER A 211 37.54 -27.97 -16.46
C SER A 211 38.84 -27.27 -16.89
N PRO A 212 39.47 -27.60 -18.03
CA PRO A 212 40.60 -26.83 -18.53
C PRO A 212 40.08 -25.49 -19.09
N GLN A 213 40.34 -24.39 -18.38
CA GLN A 213 40.29 -23.05 -18.96
C GLN A 213 41.53 -22.84 -19.86
N ASN A 214 41.33 -22.14 -20.96
CA ASN A 214 42.28 -21.90 -22.05
C ASN A 214 43.75 -21.73 -21.63
N GLY A 215 44.64 -22.49 -22.28
CA GLY A 215 45.90 -21.93 -22.77
C GLY A 215 47.16 -22.06 -21.91
N SER A 216 47.44 -23.20 -21.28
CA SER A 216 48.83 -23.68 -21.13
C SER A 216 48.86 -25.17 -20.80
N GLN A 217 48.92 -26.00 -21.84
CA GLN A 217 49.36 -27.38 -21.69
C GLN A 217 50.81 -27.39 -21.21
N LYS A 218 51.05 -27.84 -19.98
CA LYS A 218 52.25 -28.61 -19.63
C LYS A 218 51.87 -29.67 -18.60
N ASN A 219 52.12 -30.92 -19.01
CA ASN A 219 51.88 -32.21 -18.35
C ASN A 219 50.42 -32.67 -18.35
N GLY A 220 50.09 -33.55 -19.30
CA GLY A 220 48.80 -34.23 -19.47
C GLY A 220 48.43 -35.19 -18.34
N VAL A 221 48.51 -34.75 -17.08
CA VAL A 221 48.07 -35.50 -15.90
C VAL A 221 46.67 -35.03 -15.54
N HIS A 222 45.67 -35.81 -15.94
CA HIS A 222 44.26 -35.56 -15.62
C HIS A 222 43.91 -36.16 -14.25
N LYS A 223 43.45 -35.32 -13.33
CA LYS A 223 42.89 -35.77 -12.04
C LYS A 223 41.48 -36.30 -12.29
N ARG A 224 41.26 -37.59 -12.11
CA ARG A 224 39.97 -38.26 -12.28
C ARG A 224 39.46 -38.78 -10.94
N TYR A 225 38.18 -39.08 -10.89
CA TYR A 225 37.55 -39.72 -9.75
C TYR A 225 36.59 -40.83 -10.16
N LEU A 226 36.41 -41.78 -9.24
CA LEU A 226 35.46 -42.88 -9.32
C LEU A 226 34.65 -42.94 -8.02
N LEU A 227 33.36 -43.18 -8.13
CA LEU A 227 32.49 -43.52 -7.00
C LEU A 227 32.16 -45.00 -7.09
N VAL A 228 32.57 -45.78 -6.10
CA VAL A 228 32.57 -47.25 -6.13
C VAL A 228 31.77 -47.77 -4.96
N LEU A 229 30.87 -48.71 -5.22
CA LEU A 229 30.13 -49.45 -4.20
C LEU A 229 30.77 -50.83 -4.02
N SER A 230 31.19 -51.17 -2.81
CA SER A 230 31.83 -52.45 -2.52
C SER A 230 31.51 -52.91 -1.09
N ASP A 231 31.44 -54.22 -0.90
CA ASP A 231 31.30 -54.89 0.39
C ASP A 231 32.66 -55.13 1.09
N LEU A 232 33.78 -54.87 0.41
CA LEU A 232 35.12 -55.03 0.93
C LEU A 232 35.61 -53.80 1.70
N SER A 233 36.55 -54.00 2.63
CA SER A 233 37.19 -52.91 3.37
C SER A 233 38.14 -52.11 2.47
N LEU A 234 38.40 -50.84 2.81
CA LEU A 234 39.37 -49.97 2.13
C LEU A 234 40.75 -50.63 1.98
N SER A 235 41.21 -51.34 3.01
CA SER A 235 42.47 -52.09 2.99
C SER A 235 42.47 -53.24 2.00
N ASP A 236 41.37 -53.98 1.91
CA ASP A 236 41.25 -55.13 0.99
C ASP A 236 41.14 -54.68 -0.47
N ILE A 237 40.41 -53.59 -0.71
CA ILE A 237 40.29 -52.95 -2.02
C ILE A 237 41.65 -52.43 -2.48
N SER A 238 42.37 -51.73 -1.61
CA SER A 238 43.71 -51.22 -1.91
C SER A 238 44.71 -52.34 -2.23
N TRP A 239 44.68 -53.43 -1.47
CA TRP A 239 45.52 -54.62 -1.71
C TRP A 239 45.20 -55.30 -3.04
N LYS A 240 43.92 -55.55 -3.33
CA LYS A 240 43.50 -56.26 -4.55
C LYS A 240 43.67 -55.44 -5.83
N THR A 241 43.49 -54.12 -5.75
CA THR A 241 43.63 -53.22 -6.91
C THR A 241 45.05 -52.70 -7.09
N ASN A 242 45.92 -52.89 -6.08
CA ASN A 242 47.25 -52.30 -6.00
C ASN A 242 47.25 -50.76 -6.08
N ILE A 243 46.14 -50.12 -5.69
CA ILE A 243 45.96 -48.67 -5.64
C ILE A 243 46.08 -48.23 -4.17
N PRO A 244 46.86 -47.20 -3.83
CA PRO A 244 47.11 -46.86 -2.43
C PRO A 244 45.86 -46.32 -1.72
N ILE A 245 45.68 -46.65 -0.44
CA ILE A 245 44.50 -46.31 0.38
C ILE A 245 44.18 -44.81 0.35
N ASN A 246 45.19 -43.94 0.31
CA ASN A 246 45.01 -42.49 0.26
C ASN A 246 44.33 -41.97 -1.02
N ALA A 247 44.27 -42.81 -2.06
CA ALA A 247 43.50 -42.54 -3.26
C ALA A 247 41.98 -42.69 -2.97
N PHE A 248 41.60 -43.55 -2.04
CA PHE A 248 40.21 -43.80 -1.67
C PHE A 248 39.79 -42.98 -0.45
N THR A 249 38.60 -42.40 -0.50
CA THR A 249 37.95 -41.73 0.63
C THR A 249 36.63 -42.45 0.87
N ALA A 250 36.47 -43.09 2.03
CA ALA A 250 35.18 -43.64 2.44
C ALA A 250 34.15 -42.51 2.58
N VAL A 251 33.02 -42.67 1.91
CA VAL A 251 31.90 -41.74 1.95
C VAL A 251 30.82 -42.29 2.88
N VAL A 252 30.62 -43.61 2.84
CA VAL A 252 29.71 -44.36 3.70
C VAL A 252 30.36 -45.71 3.97
N GLU A 253 30.60 -46.08 5.23
CA GLU A 253 31.06 -47.42 5.60
C GLU A 253 29.92 -48.19 6.26
N SER A 254 29.64 -49.38 5.72
CA SER A 254 28.79 -50.37 6.38
C SER A 254 29.61 -51.09 7.45
N ARG A 255 29.22 -50.95 8.72
CA ARG A 255 29.86 -51.68 9.83
C ARG A 255 29.40 -53.13 9.84
N ALA A 256 29.98 -53.93 8.94
CA ALA A 256 29.94 -55.38 9.02
C ALA A 256 31.38 -55.92 9.02
N ASN A 257 32.10 -55.72 10.12
CA ASN A 257 32.91 -56.76 10.79
C ASN A 257 33.72 -56.16 11.95
N GLY A 258 33.43 -56.64 13.16
CA GLY A 258 33.90 -56.10 14.42
C GLY A 258 35.23 -56.67 14.94
N ARG A 259 35.80 -55.91 15.89
CA ARG A 259 36.76 -56.23 16.99
C ARG A 259 37.35 -54.87 17.42
N GLY A 260 37.36 -54.36 18.65
CA GLY A 260 36.88 -54.72 19.99
C GLY A 260 37.56 -53.76 20.99
N GLU A 261 36.83 -53.29 22.01
CA GLU A 261 37.30 -52.75 23.32
C GLU A 261 38.07 -51.40 23.36
N ASN A 262 37.94 -50.49 24.34
CA ASN A 262 37.19 -50.35 25.60
C ASN A 262 37.26 -48.86 26.05
N GLY A 263 36.24 -48.35 26.75
CA GLY A 263 36.44 -47.27 27.76
C GLY A 263 35.50 -46.05 27.76
N PHE A 264 34.45 -46.14 28.59
CA PHE A 264 33.83 -45.06 29.42
C PHE A 264 32.73 -44.10 28.86
N HIS A 265 31.51 -44.66 28.78
CA HIS A 265 30.19 -44.29 29.39
C HIS A 265 29.75 -42.82 29.70
N PRO A 266 28.43 -42.53 29.85
CA PRO A 266 27.22 -43.21 29.36
C PRO A 266 26.10 -42.27 28.84
N SER A 267 25.10 -42.89 28.22
CA SER A 267 23.88 -42.34 27.63
C SER A 267 22.79 -41.91 28.62
N SER A 268 21.92 -41.02 28.14
CA SER A 268 20.59 -40.65 28.63
C SER A 268 19.69 -41.83 29.04
N ASN A 269 18.80 -41.61 30.04
CA ASN A 269 17.43 -42.13 30.00
C ASN A 269 16.43 -41.24 30.79
N PRO A 270 15.13 -41.24 30.43
CA PRO A 270 14.09 -40.38 31.00
C PRO A 270 13.12 -41.10 31.99
N LYS A 271 12.36 -40.27 32.72
CA LYS A 271 11.18 -40.50 33.59
C LYS A 271 11.41 -40.93 35.05
N ASP A 272 10.98 -40.06 35.98
CA ASP A 272 10.10 -40.44 37.09
C ASP A 272 9.22 -39.27 37.55
N GLU A 273 7.95 -39.56 37.80
CA GLU A 273 6.90 -38.68 38.34
C GLU A 273 6.92 -38.63 39.89
N SER A 274 6.16 -37.66 40.44
CA SER A 274 5.83 -37.38 41.86
C SER A 274 6.76 -36.34 42.54
N SER A 275 6.30 -35.26 43.19
CA SER A 275 5.00 -34.94 43.79
C SER A 275 4.84 -33.40 44.03
N SER A 276 3.71 -32.87 43.54
CA SER A 276 2.76 -31.93 44.17
C SER A 276 3.18 -30.61 44.87
N LEU A 277 2.57 -29.53 44.32
CA LEU A 277 1.86 -28.40 44.97
C LEU A 277 2.64 -27.11 45.31
N THR A 278 2.47 -26.11 44.44
CA THR A 278 1.80 -24.84 44.81
C THR A 278 1.24 -24.15 43.54
N ARG A 279 -0.01 -23.68 43.63
CA ARG A 279 -0.79 -23.02 42.57
C ARG A 279 -0.72 -21.49 42.68
N ALA A 280 -1.16 -20.85 41.59
CA ALA A 280 -1.56 -19.45 41.36
C ALA A 280 -0.45 -18.58 40.73
N ASP A 281 -0.62 -17.89 39.59
CA ASP A 281 -1.81 -17.48 38.86
C ASP A 281 -1.56 -17.42 37.34
N GLY A 282 -2.65 -17.54 36.57
CA GLY A 282 -2.64 -17.69 35.13
C GLY A 282 -2.52 -16.38 34.32
N ALA A 283 -1.85 -16.51 33.18
CA ALA A 283 -2.19 -15.79 31.97
C ALA A 283 -2.12 -16.79 30.81
N ASN A 284 -3.30 -17.21 30.35
CA ASN A 284 -3.46 -18.07 29.18
C ASN A 284 -3.15 -17.23 27.93
N VAL A 285 -1.87 -17.15 27.53
CA VAL A 285 -1.48 -16.62 26.23
C VAL A 285 -1.77 -17.72 25.23
N GLN A 286 -2.92 -17.66 24.56
CA GLN A 286 -3.15 -18.46 23.34
C GLN A 286 -2.02 -18.13 22.37
N ALA A 287 -1.15 -19.10 22.11
CA ALA A 287 -0.17 -18.99 21.04
C ALA A 287 -0.94 -18.89 19.71
N GLU A 288 -1.00 -17.69 19.12
CA GLU A 288 -1.54 -17.51 17.78
C GLU A 288 -0.72 -18.37 16.82
N SER A 289 -1.37 -19.37 16.22
CA SER A 289 -0.75 -20.23 15.22
C SER A 289 -0.70 -19.46 13.89
N TYR A 290 0.45 -18.86 13.59
CA TYR A 290 0.67 -18.19 12.30
C TYR A 290 0.93 -19.23 11.19
N LEU A 291 0.16 -19.16 10.11
CA LEU A 291 0.37 -19.95 8.89
C LEU A 291 1.14 -19.10 7.86
N ARG A 292 2.31 -19.57 7.41
CA ARG A 292 3.04 -18.92 6.32
C ARG A 292 2.40 -19.30 4.99
N ILE A 293 1.84 -18.30 4.29
CA ILE A 293 1.19 -18.48 2.99
C ILE A 293 2.07 -17.81 1.92
N PRO A 294 2.41 -18.49 0.81
CA PRO A 294 3.10 -17.87 -0.32
C PRO A 294 2.28 -16.72 -0.92
N LEU A 295 2.93 -15.60 -1.26
CA LEU A 295 2.25 -14.42 -1.80
C LEU A 295 1.42 -14.74 -3.05
N GLN A 296 1.94 -15.61 -3.93
CA GLN A 296 1.27 -16.05 -5.15
C GLN A 296 -0.10 -16.72 -4.88
N ALA A 297 -0.24 -17.42 -3.75
CA ALA A 297 -1.50 -18.06 -3.39
C ALA A 297 -2.56 -17.01 -2.98
N LEU A 298 -2.12 -15.95 -2.30
CA LEU A 298 -2.98 -14.83 -1.91
C LEU A 298 -3.38 -13.98 -3.12
N ASP A 299 -2.43 -13.71 -4.03
CA ASP A 299 -2.70 -13.03 -5.29
C ASP A 299 -3.71 -13.81 -6.14
N HIS A 300 -3.59 -15.15 -6.18
CA HIS A 300 -4.56 -16.01 -6.86
C HIS A 300 -5.95 -15.93 -6.22
N MET A 301 -6.06 -15.94 -4.88
CA MET A 301 -7.33 -15.77 -4.18
C MET A 301 -7.99 -14.41 -4.49
N ILE A 302 -7.20 -13.34 -4.61
CA ILE A 302 -7.73 -12.01 -4.98
C ILE A 302 -8.21 -11.98 -6.42
N ASN A 303 -7.46 -12.59 -7.35
CA ASN A 303 -7.90 -12.68 -8.74
C ASN A 303 -9.21 -13.48 -8.87
N LEU A 304 -9.32 -14.62 -8.17
CA LEU A 304 -10.55 -15.40 -8.10
C LEU A 304 -11.71 -14.61 -7.46
N ALA A 305 -11.45 -13.86 -6.40
CA ALA A 305 -12.46 -12.98 -5.80
C ALA A 305 -12.91 -11.91 -6.81
N GLY A 306 -11.98 -11.31 -7.56
CA GLY A 306 -12.27 -10.38 -8.65
C GLY A 306 -13.12 -11.00 -9.75
N GLU A 307 -12.75 -12.19 -10.24
CA GLU A 307 -13.55 -12.94 -11.23
C GLU A 307 -14.94 -13.31 -10.69
N THR A 308 -15.03 -13.65 -9.40
CA THR A 308 -16.31 -13.96 -8.74
C THR A 308 -17.21 -12.74 -8.69
N ILE A 309 -16.67 -11.53 -8.49
CA ILE A 309 -17.43 -10.27 -8.55
C ILE A 309 -17.95 -10.01 -9.96
N ILE A 310 -17.15 -10.26 -10.99
CA ILE A 310 -17.56 -10.13 -12.39
C ILE A 310 -18.74 -11.07 -12.67
N VAL A 311 -18.63 -12.35 -12.29
CA VAL A 311 -19.70 -13.35 -12.47
C VAL A 311 -20.95 -13.00 -11.64
N ARG A 312 -20.78 -12.48 -10.42
CA ARG A 312 -21.88 -11.97 -9.58
C ARG A 312 -22.62 -10.83 -10.28
N ASN A 313 -21.90 -9.86 -10.84
CA ASN A 313 -22.50 -8.71 -11.52
C ASN A 313 -23.28 -9.16 -12.78
N GLN A 314 -22.70 -10.08 -13.57
CA GLN A 314 -23.40 -10.71 -14.70
C GLN A 314 -24.69 -11.41 -14.24
N LEU A 315 -24.64 -12.16 -13.14
CA LEU A 315 -25.79 -12.88 -12.61
C LEU A 315 -26.89 -11.92 -12.14
N LEU A 316 -26.52 -10.86 -11.41
CA LEU A 316 -27.44 -9.81 -10.97
C LEU A 316 -28.14 -9.16 -12.16
N GLN A 317 -27.37 -8.69 -13.15
CA GLN A 317 -27.90 -8.06 -14.36
C GLN A 317 -28.87 -8.98 -15.11
N LYS A 318 -28.51 -10.27 -15.21
CA LYS A 318 -29.34 -11.25 -15.90
C LYS A 318 -30.64 -11.52 -15.14
N VAL A 319 -30.59 -11.63 -13.82
CA VAL A 319 -31.75 -11.94 -12.97
C VAL A 319 -32.72 -10.77 -12.86
N GLU A 320 -32.23 -9.52 -12.88
CA GLU A 320 -33.08 -8.33 -12.94
C GLU A 320 -33.99 -8.34 -14.18
N SER A 321 -33.53 -8.91 -15.30
CA SER A 321 -34.34 -9.03 -16.52
C SER A 321 -35.52 -10.00 -16.42
N TYR A 322 -35.52 -10.93 -15.45
CA TYR A 322 -36.56 -11.95 -15.31
C TYR A 322 -37.73 -11.57 -14.38
N GLN A 323 -37.67 -10.42 -13.69
CA GLN A 323 -38.68 -9.95 -12.72
C GLN A 323 -39.07 -10.95 -11.61
N ASP A 324 -38.23 -11.96 -11.34
CA ASP A 324 -38.45 -12.92 -10.25
C ASP A 324 -37.87 -12.35 -8.93
N HIS A 325 -38.75 -11.79 -8.10
CA HIS A 325 -38.38 -11.22 -6.82
C HIS A 325 -37.77 -12.23 -5.84
N SER A 326 -38.15 -13.51 -5.93
CA SER A 326 -37.61 -14.55 -5.05
C SER A 326 -36.17 -14.88 -5.42
N LEU A 327 -35.90 -15.06 -6.71
CA LEU A 327 -34.56 -15.29 -7.24
C LEU A 327 -33.65 -14.07 -7.01
N LEU A 328 -34.17 -12.86 -7.23
CA LEU A 328 -33.44 -11.61 -6.97
C LEU A 328 -32.99 -11.52 -5.51
N SER A 329 -33.84 -11.92 -4.55
CA SER A 329 -33.48 -11.93 -3.13
C SER A 329 -32.34 -12.91 -2.81
N ILE A 330 -32.35 -14.11 -3.42
CA ILE A 330 -31.30 -15.13 -3.23
C ILE A 330 -29.97 -14.63 -3.82
N VAL A 331 -30.01 -14.03 -5.01
CA VAL A 331 -28.81 -13.49 -5.68
C VAL A 331 -28.24 -12.31 -4.90
N ARG A 332 -29.09 -11.44 -4.32
CA ARG A 332 -28.65 -10.37 -3.39
C ARG A 332 -27.96 -10.92 -2.13
N ASN A 333 -28.47 -12.01 -1.56
CA ASN A 333 -27.83 -12.68 -0.43
C ASN A 333 -26.47 -13.30 -0.83
N LEU A 334 -26.39 -13.97 -1.98
CA LEU A 334 -25.14 -14.50 -2.51
C LEU A 334 -24.11 -13.37 -2.73
N SER A 335 -24.58 -12.25 -3.28
CA SER A 335 -23.80 -11.03 -3.45
C SER A 335 -23.20 -10.54 -2.13
N GLN A 336 -23.99 -10.46 -1.05
CA GLN A 336 -23.48 -10.07 0.28
C GLN A 336 -22.41 -11.04 0.80
N LEU A 337 -22.60 -12.36 0.63
CA LEU A 337 -21.61 -13.35 1.05
C LEU A 337 -20.29 -13.23 0.26
N ILE A 338 -20.38 -12.95 -1.04
CA ILE A 338 -19.20 -12.71 -1.88
C ILE A 338 -18.44 -11.47 -1.39
N THR A 339 -19.12 -10.36 -1.11
CA THR A 339 -18.51 -9.15 -0.54
C THR A 339 -17.81 -9.44 0.78
N LEU A 340 -18.47 -10.15 1.72
CA LEU A 340 -17.87 -10.51 3.02
C LEU A 340 -16.65 -11.44 2.87
N SER A 341 -16.72 -12.39 1.94
CA SER A 341 -15.59 -13.29 1.64
C SER A 341 -14.40 -12.52 1.08
N GLN A 342 -14.67 -11.58 0.17
CA GLN A 342 -13.64 -10.71 -0.39
C GLN A 342 -13.00 -9.82 0.69
N GLU A 343 -13.79 -9.15 1.52
CA GLU A 343 -13.26 -8.33 2.62
C GLU A 343 -12.33 -9.15 3.52
N SER A 344 -12.71 -10.40 3.80
CA SER A 344 -11.89 -11.32 4.59
C SER A 344 -10.57 -11.66 3.88
N ILE A 345 -10.59 -11.95 2.56
CA ILE A 345 -9.38 -12.21 1.76
C ILE A 345 -8.49 -10.95 1.70
N MET A 346 -9.07 -9.77 1.57
CA MET A 346 -8.30 -8.52 1.53
C MET A 346 -7.65 -8.22 2.88
N ARG A 347 -8.32 -8.53 3.99
CA ARG A 347 -7.77 -8.38 5.35
C ARG A 347 -6.58 -9.29 5.62
N THR A 348 -6.54 -10.51 5.07
CA THR A 348 -5.39 -11.41 5.27
C THR A 348 -4.10 -10.92 4.60
N ARG A 349 -4.21 -9.95 3.68
CA ARG A 349 -3.07 -9.32 3.00
C ARG A 349 -2.52 -8.09 3.70
N LEU A 350 -3.26 -7.56 4.68
CA LEU A 350 -2.85 -6.37 5.40
C LEU A 350 -1.60 -6.66 6.24
N GLN A 351 -0.68 -5.70 6.25
CA GLN A 351 0.54 -5.75 7.02
C GLN A 351 0.71 -4.45 7.80
N LYS A 352 1.20 -4.55 9.04
CA LYS A 352 1.55 -3.39 9.86
C LYS A 352 2.72 -2.62 9.28
N LEU A 353 2.69 -1.30 9.37
CA LEU A 353 3.80 -0.42 8.93
C LEU A 353 5.07 -0.57 9.78
N GLU A 354 5.03 -1.29 10.91
CA GLU A 354 6.17 -1.49 11.82
C GLU A 354 7.44 -2.00 11.11
N SER A 355 7.30 -2.90 10.13
CA SER A 355 8.44 -3.41 9.35
C SER A 355 9.13 -2.31 8.53
N PHE A 356 8.36 -1.37 8.00
CA PHE A 356 8.87 -0.20 7.29
C PHE A 356 9.48 0.82 8.26
N TYR A 357 8.84 1.05 9.41
CA TYR A 357 9.33 1.97 10.44
C TYR A 357 10.72 1.58 10.96
N LYS A 358 11.03 0.29 11.05
CA LYS A 358 12.35 -0.22 11.46
C LYS A 358 13.50 0.25 10.55
N LYS A 359 13.23 0.58 9.28
CA LYS A 359 14.25 1.01 8.31
C LYS A 359 14.56 2.51 8.38
N ILE A 360 13.61 3.33 8.83
CA ILE A 360 13.72 4.80 8.82
C ILE A 360 14.85 5.33 9.73
N PRO A 361 15.00 4.88 11.00
CA PRO A 361 16.04 5.40 11.88
C PRO A 361 17.46 5.26 11.32
N ARG A 362 17.73 4.14 10.61
CA ARG A 362 19.02 3.92 9.96
C ARG A 362 19.25 4.91 8.81
N LEU A 363 18.26 5.06 7.93
CA LEU A 363 18.29 6.04 6.84
C LEU A 363 18.61 7.45 7.36
N VAL A 364 17.95 7.85 8.45
CA VAL A 364 18.15 9.17 9.05
C VAL A 364 19.58 9.31 9.57
N ARG A 365 20.09 8.35 10.35
CA ARG A 365 21.49 8.36 10.85
C ARG A 365 22.52 8.43 9.73
N ASP A 366 22.29 7.72 8.62
CA ASP A 366 23.18 7.76 7.46
C ASP A 366 23.16 9.15 6.78
N LEU A 367 21.98 9.78 6.68
CA LEU A 367 21.84 11.13 6.16
C LEU A 367 22.43 12.20 7.10
N GLU A 368 22.35 12.04 8.42
CA GLU A 368 23.01 12.93 9.39
C GLU A 368 24.53 12.92 9.17
N LYS A 369 25.13 11.74 8.97
CA LYS A 369 26.57 11.61 8.70
C LYS A 369 26.98 12.26 7.38
N ILE A 370 26.15 12.14 6.34
CA ILE A 370 26.45 12.69 5.00
C ILE A 370 26.26 14.21 4.97
N THR A 371 25.20 14.72 5.60
CA THR A 371 24.82 16.14 5.53
C THR A 371 25.39 16.98 6.67
N GLY A 372 25.81 16.36 7.77
CA GLY A 372 26.28 17.04 8.98
C GLY A 372 25.18 17.74 9.77
N LYS A 373 23.90 17.44 9.52
CA LYS A 373 22.75 18.02 10.21
C LYS A 373 22.22 17.03 11.22
N GLU A 374 22.04 17.46 12.46
CA GLU A 374 21.45 16.63 13.52
C GLU A 374 19.92 16.77 13.52
N VAL A 375 19.22 15.64 13.60
CA VAL A 375 17.75 15.58 13.62
C VAL A 375 17.23 14.61 14.69
N GLU A 376 16.10 14.98 15.28
CA GLU A 376 15.29 14.13 16.14
C GLU A 376 14.14 13.55 15.30
N LEU A 377 13.98 12.23 15.33
CA LEU A 377 12.98 11.50 14.55
C LEU A 377 11.85 11.03 15.46
N HIS A 378 10.62 11.45 15.18
CA HIS A 378 9.41 10.91 15.79
C HIS A 378 8.64 10.02 14.82
N LEU A 379 8.29 8.82 15.25
CA LEU A 379 7.53 7.84 14.47
C LEU A 379 6.25 7.50 15.21
N GLU A 380 5.10 7.73 14.58
CA GLU A 380 3.77 7.44 15.16
C GLU A 380 2.93 6.59 14.20
N GLY A 381 2.12 5.67 14.71
CA GLY A 381 1.21 4.86 13.88
C GLY A 381 1.84 3.65 13.20
N GLY A 382 2.90 3.05 13.75
CA GLY A 382 3.52 1.83 13.21
C GLY A 382 2.60 0.61 13.21
N GLU A 383 1.56 0.63 14.04
CA GLU A 383 0.51 -0.37 14.15
C GLU A 383 -0.55 -0.29 13.04
N VAL A 384 -0.57 0.79 12.25
CA VAL A 384 -1.52 0.94 11.14
C VAL A 384 -1.25 -0.14 10.09
N GLU A 385 -2.34 -0.80 9.69
CA GLU A 385 -2.32 -1.90 8.73
C GLU A 385 -2.65 -1.41 7.32
N LEU A 386 -1.82 -1.79 6.35
CA LEU A 386 -1.94 -1.41 4.95
C LEU A 386 -1.62 -2.61 4.05
N ASP A 387 -2.20 -2.65 2.85
CA ASP A 387 -1.90 -3.68 1.85
C ASP A 387 -0.40 -3.75 1.53
N LYS A 388 0.17 -4.96 1.51
CA LYS A 388 1.61 -5.17 1.27
C LYS A 388 2.11 -4.53 -0.05
N ASN A 389 1.38 -4.64 -1.16
CA ASN A 389 1.86 -4.04 -2.42
C ASN A 389 1.80 -2.51 -2.36
N ILE A 390 0.84 -1.96 -1.62
CA ILE A 390 0.83 -0.52 -1.35
C ILE A 390 2.07 -0.14 -0.54
N ILE A 391 2.40 -0.86 0.54
CA ILE A 391 3.62 -0.63 1.35
C ILE A 391 4.87 -0.68 0.47
N ASP A 392 5.02 -1.72 -0.35
CA ASP A 392 6.18 -1.89 -1.23
C ASP A 392 6.28 -0.76 -2.27
N THR A 393 5.14 -0.26 -2.77
CA THR A 393 5.09 0.83 -3.76
C THR A 393 5.43 2.20 -3.15
N ILE A 394 5.03 2.46 -1.90
CA ILE A 394 5.20 3.77 -1.23
C ILE A 394 6.48 3.88 -0.39
N SER A 395 7.14 2.76 -0.09
CA SER A 395 8.37 2.70 0.72
C SER A 395 9.46 3.65 0.17
N ASP A 396 9.73 3.58 -1.13
CA ASP A 396 10.70 4.45 -1.81
C ASP A 396 10.28 5.94 -1.80
N PRO A 397 9.02 6.30 -2.16
CA PRO A 397 8.52 7.66 -2.02
C PRO A 397 8.67 8.27 -0.62
N ILE A 398 8.32 7.53 0.44
CA ILE A 398 8.41 8.03 1.82
C ILE A 398 9.87 8.26 2.23
N THR A 399 10.74 7.30 1.90
CA THR A 399 12.20 7.44 2.06
C THR A 399 12.70 8.72 1.39
N HIS A 400 12.20 9.04 0.21
CA HIS A 400 12.58 10.25 -0.52
C HIS A 400 12.03 11.53 0.12
N MET A 401 10.79 11.53 0.63
CA MET A 401 10.23 12.68 1.37
C MET A 401 11.06 13.00 2.62
N ILE A 402 11.43 11.98 3.40
CA ILE A 402 12.28 12.14 4.59
C ILE A 402 13.67 12.64 4.21
N ARG A 403 14.25 12.14 3.12
CA ARG A 403 15.52 12.64 2.62
C ARG A 403 15.44 14.12 2.25
N ASN A 404 14.40 14.54 1.52
CA ASN A 404 14.25 15.95 1.13
C ASN A 404 14.07 16.87 2.35
N ALA A 405 13.37 16.39 3.39
CA ALA A 405 13.29 17.09 4.66
C ALA A 405 14.69 17.32 5.27
N ILE A 406 15.57 16.31 5.29
CA ILE A 406 16.93 16.45 5.85
C ILE A 406 17.85 17.28 4.93
N ASP A 407 17.89 16.97 3.63
CA ASP A 407 18.82 17.57 2.67
C ASP A 407 18.51 19.05 2.42
N HIS A 408 17.24 19.40 2.26
CA HIS A 408 16.80 20.74 1.84
C HIS A 408 15.94 21.48 2.89
N GLY A 409 15.13 20.76 3.66
CA GLY A 409 14.27 21.36 4.69
C GLY A 409 15.04 21.86 5.90
N ILE A 410 15.70 20.94 6.61
CA ILE A 410 16.43 21.23 7.85
C ILE A 410 17.67 22.08 7.56
N GLU A 411 17.84 23.15 8.35
CA GLU A 411 19.00 24.03 8.28
C GLU A 411 20.19 23.49 9.10
N ALA A 412 21.40 24.01 8.87
CA ALA A 412 22.55 23.64 9.71
C ALA A 412 22.37 24.16 11.15
N ALA A 413 22.96 23.49 12.15
CA ALA A 413 22.77 23.85 13.57
C ALA A 413 23.12 25.33 13.89
N SER A 414 24.13 25.89 13.22
CA SER A 414 24.50 27.31 13.33
C SER A 414 23.44 28.25 12.75
N GLU A 415 22.83 27.89 11.62
CA GLU A 415 21.74 28.66 10.99
C GLU A 415 20.48 28.58 11.87
N ARG A 416 20.15 27.39 12.40
CA ARG A 416 18.99 27.19 13.29
C ARG A 416 19.06 28.02 14.56
N THR A 417 20.21 28.00 15.24
CA THR A 417 20.41 28.81 16.45
C THR A 417 20.36 30.31 16.18
N ALA A 418 20.83 30.76 15.00
CA ALA A 418 20.71 32.16 14.59
C ALA A 418 19.24 32.61 14.38
N PHE A 419 18.38 31.69 13.93
CA PHE A 419 16.93 31.91 13.80
C PHE A 419 16.12 31.59 15.08
N GLY A 420 16.79 31.30 16.21
CA GLY A 420 16.12 31.00 17.49
C GLY A 420 15.46 29.62 17.56
N LYS A 421 15.80 28.71 16.63
CA LYS A 421 15.30 27.33 16.62
C LYS A 421 16.23 26.40 17.42
N PRO A 422 15.72 25.24 17.91
CA PRO A 422 16.56 24.20 18.50
C PRO A 422 17.66 23.75 17.54
N ALA A 423 18.86 23.46 18.08
CA ALA A 423 20.01 23.05 17.27
C ALA A 423 19.76 21.75 16.49
N LYS A 424 19.03 20.81 17.08
CA LYS A 424 18.53 19.61 16.40
C LYS A 424 17.25 19.95 15.63
N GLY A 425 17.19 19.52 14.38
CA GLY A 425 15.97 19.55 13.56
C GLY A 425 14.95 18.53 14.06
N ASN A 426 13.66 18.77 13.83
CA ASN A 426 12.62 17.80 14.14
C ASN A 426 12.00 17.27 12.84
N ILE A 427 11.95 15.94 12.72
CA ILE A 427 11.24 15.24 11.65
C ILE A 427 10.25 14.26 12.27
N SER A 428 8.99 14.36 11.89
CA SER A 428 7.96 13.42 12.30
C SER A 428 7.38 12.67 11.11
N PHE A 429 7.25 11.35 11.22
CA PHE A 429 6.48 10.53 10.32
C PHE A 429 5.33 9.86 11.08
N SER A 430 4.09 10.18 10.70
CA SER A 430 2.89 9.66 11.34
C SER A 430 1.99 8.96 10.33
N ALA A 431 1.40 7.84 10.74
CA ALA A 431 0.34 7.15 10.00
C ALA A 431 -0.94 7.09 10.84
N ALA A 432 -2.11 7.29 10.23
CA ALA A 432 -3.39 7.19 10.91
C ALA A 432 -4.48 6.66 9.98
N LEU A 433 -5.35 5.78 10.48
CA LEU A 433 -6.55 5.33 9.78
C LEU A 433 -7.71 6.31 10.03
N ARG A 434 -8.27 6.91 8.98
CA ARG A 434 -9.46 7.78 9.05
C ARG A 434 -10.41 7.46 7.89
N GLY A 435 -11.65 7.09 8.22
CA GLY A 435 -12.70 6.87 7.22
C GLY A 435 -12.36 5.80 6.18
N GLY A 436 -11.66 4.72 6.58
CA GLY A 436 -11.22 3.66 5.66
C GLY A 436 -9.96 3.99 4.83
N ASN A 437 -9.43 5.21 4.97
CA ASN A 437 -8.18 5.63 4.33
C ASN A 437 -7.04 5.72 5.34
N VAL A 438 -5.85 5.33 4.91
CA VAL A 438 -4.60 5.51 5.64
C VAL A 438 -4.01 6.87 5.24
N ILE A 439 -3.94 7.77 6.22
CA ILE A 439 -3.32 9.09 6.08
C ILE A 439 -1.89 8.99 6.60
N LEU A 440 -0.93 9.27 5.72
CA LEU A 440 0.49 9.34 6.02
C LEU A 440 0.93 10.80 6.02
N LYS A 441 1.70 11.22 7.01
CA LYS A 441 2.24 12.58 7.08
C LYS A 441 3.72 12.56 7.40
N VAL A 442 4.50 13.27 6.60
CA VAL A 442 5.91 13.59 6.88
C VAL A 442 5.96 15.09 7.16
N SER A 443 6.47 15.47 8.33
CA SER A 443 6.62 16.88 8.73
C SER A 443 8.07 17.16 9.13
N ASP A 444 8.55 18.34 8.78
CA ASP A 444 9.80 18.91 9.27
C ASP A 444 9.56 20.30 9.88
N ASP A 445 10.48 20.75 10.75
CA ASP A 445 10.49 22.10 11.34
C ASP A 445 11.53 23.04 10.68
N GLY A 446 11.89 22.73 9.44
CA GLY A 446 12.95 23.40 8.69
C GLY A 446 12.58 24.77 8.15
N ARG A 447 13.27 25.20 7.10
CA ARG A 447 13.10 26.54 6.51
C ARG A 447 11.80 26.72 5.73
N GLY A 448 11.10 25.63 5.42
CA GLY A 448 9.94 25.63 4.53
C GLY A 448 10.30 25.87 3.06
N LEU A 449 9.28 25.90 2.19
CA LEU A 449 9.45 26.19 0.77
C LEU A 449 9.66 27.69 0.52
N ASN A 450 10.57 28.01 -0.39
CA ASN A 450 10.76 29.37 -0.85
C ASN A 450 9.78 29.67 -2.01
N PHE A 451 8.64 30.26 -1.68
CA PHE A 451 7.58 30.55 -2.64
C PHE A 451 7.98 31.60 -3.68
N GLU A 452 8.84 32.56 -3.36
CA GLU A 452 9.35 33.54 -4.33
C GLU A 452 10.15 32.85 -5.43
N ARG A 453 11.08 31.96 -5.05
CA ARG A 453 11.84 31.17 -6.04
C ARG A 453 10.99 30.22 -6.85
N ILE A 454 9.97 29.62 -6.23
CA ILE A 454 9.01 28.76 -6.95
C ILE A 454 8.26 29.62 -7.99
N ARG A 455 7.84 30.83 -7.62
CA ARG A 455 7.15 31.77 -8.52
C ARG A 455 8.04 32.17 -9.68
N GLU A 456 9.26 32.65 -9.42
CA GLU A 456 10.23 33.04 -10.44
C GLU A 456 10.51 31.91 -11.44
N LYS A 457 10.71 30.69 -10.92
CA LYS A 457 11.03 29.53 -11.75
C LYS A 457 9.83 29.03 -12.56
N ALA A 458 8.61 29.21 -12.06
CA ALA A 458 7.40 28.91 -12.80
C ALA A 458 7.19 29.90 -13.97
N ILE A 459 7.52 31.17 -13.77
CA ILE A 459 7.49 32.20 -14.82
C ILE A 459 8.58 31.94 -15.87
N GLU A 460 9.82 31.68 -15.44
CA GLU A 460 10.95 31.39 -16.34
C GLU A 460 10.67 30.21 -17.27
N ARG A 461 9.98 29.19 -16.76
CA ARG A 461 9.61 27.99 -17.52
C ARG A 461 8.32 28.12 -18.32
N GLY A 462 7.65 29.27 -18.27
CA GLY A 462 6.38 29.51 -18.96
C GLY A 462 5.22 28.67 -18.43
N ILE A 463 5.30 28.16 -17.19
CA ILE A 463 4.22 27.42 -16.53
C ILE A 463 3.13 28.38 -16.05
N LEU A 464 3.52 29.58 -15.62
CA LEU A 464 2.62 30.65 -15.20
C LEU A 464 3.04 31.96 -15.86
N ASN A 465 2.06 32.80 -16.22
CA ASN A 465 2.36 34.18 -16.54
C ASN A 465 2.53 35.02 -15.25
N PRO A 466 3.16 36.20 -15.31
CA PRO A 466 3.42 37.01 -14.11
C PRO A 466 2.14 37.40 -13.33
N GLU A 467 1.04 37.69 -14.04
CA GLU A 467 -0.23 38.07 -13.41
C GLU A 467 -0.91 36.90 -12.70
N GLU A 468 -0.86 35.70 -13.27
CA GLU A 468 -1.35 34.45 -12.66
C GLU A 468 -0.52 34.07 -11.45
N ALA A 469 0.81 34.23 -11.56
CA ALA A 469 1.75 33.86 -10.52
C ALA A 469 1.55 34.68 -9.22
N ASP A 470 1.12 35.93 -9.34
CA ASP A 470 0.81 36.81 -8.20
C ASP A 470 -0.59 36.55 -7.59
N ARG A 471 -1.53 36.00 -8.36
CA ARG A 471 -2.87 35.64 -7.87
C ARG A 471 -2.92 34.29 -7.14
N LYS A 472 -1.96 33.39 -7.39
CA LYS A 472 -1.94 32.05 -6.79
C LYS A 472 -1.67 32.08 -5.29
N SER A 473 -2.41 31.25 -4.55
CA SER A 473 -2.17 31.04 -3.12
C SER A 473 -0.88 30.25 -2.87
N THR A 474 -0.39 30.26 -1.63
CA THR A 474 0.79 29.47 -1.21
C THR A 474 0.60 27.98 -1.43
N GLU A 475 -0.60 27.45 -1.21
CA GLU A 475 -0.94 26.04 -1.42
C GLU A 475 -0.86 25.69 -2.92
N GLU A 476 -1.39 26.56 -3.78
CA GLU A 476 -1.34 26.33 -5.23
C GLU A 476 0.09 26.42 -5.78
N LEU A 477 0.91 27.33 -5.25
CA LEU A 477 2.34 27.40 -5.59
C LEU A 477 3.08 26.16 -5.10
N ALA A 478 2.72 25.61 -3.93
CA ALA A 478 3.33 24.40 -3.41
C ALA A 478 3.03 23.18 -4.31
N GLU A 479 1.83 23.09 -4.91
CA GLU A 479 1.48 22.01 -5.85
C GLU A 479 2.39 21.97 -7.09
N LEU A 480 2.99 23.10 -7.50
CA LEU A 480 3.89 23.17 -8.65
C LEU A 480 5.17 22.34 -8.47
N VAL A 481 5.55 22.05 -7.23
CA VAL A 481 6.71 21.19 -6.89
C VAL A 481 6.57 19.78 -7.47
N PHE A 482 5.33 19.33 -7.72
CA PHE A 482 5.07 18.03 -8.33
C PHE A 482 5.15 18.01 -9.87
N ILE A 483 5.41 19.14 -10.52
CA ILE A 483 5.54 19.19 -11.98
C ILE A 483 6.86 18.52 -12.40
N PRO A 484 6.86 17.66 -13.44
CA PRO A 484 8.07 16.99 -13.90
C PRO A 484 9.22 17.96 -14.19
N GLY A 485 10.39 17.66 -13.62
CA GLY A 485 11.58 18.48 -13.76
C GLY A 485 11.54 19.83 -13.04
N PHE A 486 10.49 20.15 -12.29
CA PHE A 486 10.39 21.35 -11.45
C PHE A 486 11.17 21.12 -10.15
N SER A 487 12.46 21.48 -10.16
CA SER A 487 13.29 21.53 -8.95
C SER A 487 13.79 22.95 -8.77
N THR A 488 13.81 23.48 -7.55
CA THR A 488 14.38 24.81 -7.25
C THR A 488 15.91 24.80 -7.18
N SER A 489 16.56 23.63 -7.15
CA SER A 489 18.03 23.52 -7.09
C SER A 489 18.70 23.90 -8.43
N GLN A 490 19.80 24.66 -8.36
CA GLN A 490 20.64 25.04 -9.51
C GLN A 490 21.75 24.03 -9.82
N SER A 491 22.00 23.05 -8.92
CA SER A 491 23.01 22.01 -9.08
C SER A 491 22.37 20.63 -9.08
N VAL A 492 22.71 19.79 -10.07
CA VAL A 492 22.41 18.36 -10.07
C VAL A 492 23.26 17.72 -8.98
N SER A 493 22.68 17.34 -7.84
CA SER A 493 23.42 16.65 -6.79
C SER A 493 23.83 15.26 -7.28
N SER A 494 25.13 14.98 -7.24
CA SER A 494 25.77 13.75 -7.72
C SER A 494 25.44 12.49 -6.91
N THR A 495 24.55 12.58 -5.91
CA THR A 495 24.12 11.46 -5.05
C THR A 495 22.82 10.80 -5.51
N SER A 496 22.15 11.31 -6.56
CA SER A 496 20.91 10.72 -7.09
C SER A 496 21.14 9.88 -8.34
N GLY A 497 21.71 8.68 -8.16
CA GLY A 497 21.86 7.69 -9.24
C GLY A 497 20.55 7.12 -9.84
N ARG A 498 19.37 7.65 -9.47
CA ARG A 498 18.06 7.24 -10.03
C ARG A 498 17.09 8.38 -10.38
N GLY A 499 17.48 9.65 -10.25
CA GLY A 499 16.67 10.78 -10.73
C GLY A 499 15.21 10.81 -10.24
N VAL A 500 14.98 10.65 -8.94
CA VAL A 500 13.63 10.65 -8.37
C VAL A 500 13.28 12.08 -7.95
N GLY A 501 12.39 12.74 -8.68
CA GLY A 501 11.81 14.03 -8.31
C GLY A 501 10.50 13.86 -7.54
N MET A 502 9.94 14.98 -7.07
CA MET A 502 8.63 14.98 -6.39
C MET A 502 7.48 14.56 -7.32
N ASP A 503 7.65 14.74 -8.63
CA ASP A 503 6.77 14.18 -9.67
C ASP A 503 6.67 12.65 -9.60
N VAL A 504 7.79 11.95 -9.37
CA VAL A 504 7.81 10.49 -9.22
C VAL A 504 7.10 10.06 -7.93
N VAL A 505 7.25 10.84 -6.85
CA VAL A 505 6.53 10.60 -5.59
C VAL A 505 5.03 10.69 -5.81
N LYS A 506 4.55 11.77 -6.44
CA LYS A 506 3.12 11.93 -6.75
C LYS A 506 2.59 10.79 -7.61
N MET A 507 3.31 10.43 -8.68
CA MET A 507 2.93 9.30 -9.54
C MET A 507 2.84 7.98 -8.77
N ASN A 508 3.78 7.69 -7.84
CA ASN A 508 3.76 6.44 -7.10
C ASN A 508 2.61 6.38 -6.07
N PHE A 509 2.28 7.48 -5.41
CA PHE A 509 1.08 7.55 -4.56
C PHE A 509 -0.21 7.42 -5.38
N GLN A 510 -0.28 8.02 -6.57
CA GLN A 510 -1.41 7.84 -7.50
C GLN A 510 -1.56 6.40 -7.99
N LYS A 511 -0.44 5.72 -8.32
CA LYS A 511 -0.47 4.29 -8.70
C LYS A 511 -0.96 3.39 -7.58
N ALA A 512 -0.69 3.77 -6.33
CA ALA A 512 -1.20 3.09 -5.15
C ALA A 512 -2.67 3.41 -4.85
N GLY A 513 -3.36 4.14 -5.73
CA GLY A 513 -4.78 4.50 -5.58
C GLY A 513 -5.03 5.68 -4.63
N GLY A 514 -3.99 6.46 -4.30
CA GLY A 514 -4.08 7.57 -3.36
C GLY A 514 -3.69 8.93 -3.94
N SER A 515 -3.67 9.93 -3.07
CA SER A 515 -3.34 11.32 -3.39
C SER A 515 -2.24 11.84 -2.48
N VAL A 516 -1.44 12.80 -2.95
CA VAL A 516 -0.44 13.50 -2.14
C VAL A 516 -0.63 15.02 -2.25
N SER A 517 -0.48 15.71 -1.13
CA SER A 517 -0.52 17.16 -1.01
C SER A 517 0.65 17.67 -0.17
N ILE A 518 1.00 18.94 -0.35
CA ILE A 518 2.11 19.59 0.36
C ILE A 518 1.61 20.93 0.91
N SER A 519 1.94 21.19 2.17
CA SER A 519 1.67 22.45 2.85
C SER A 519 2.98 22.89 3.50
N SER A 520 3.36 24.15 3.32
CA SER A 520 4.63 24.66 3.84
C SER A 520 4.47 26.09 4.29
N VAL A 521 5.08 26.42 5.43
CA VAL A 521 5.10 27.79 5.95
C VAL A 521 6.57 28.20 6.10
N PRO A 522 7.02 29.30 5.44
CA PRO A 522 8.41 29.74 5.50
C PRO A 522 8.86 29.95 6.95
N GLY A 523 10.01 29.40 7.29
CA GLY A 523 10.58 29.43 8.64
C GLY A 523 9.93 28.50 9.67
N LYS A 524 8.78 27.87 9.38
CA LYS A 524 8.14 26.89 10.29
C LYS A 524 8.26 25.44 9.81
N GLY A 525 8.57 25.21 8.54
CA GLY A 525 8.82 23.89 7.98
C GLY A 525 7.78 23.45 6.94
N THR A 526 7.81 22.18 6.58
CA THR A 526 6.96 21.59 5.52
C THR A 526 6.25 20.34 6.02
N ILE A 527 4.99 20.18 5.60
CA ILE A 527 4.17 19.00 5.84
C ILE A 527 3.76 18.43 4.49
N ILE A 528 4.15 17.19 4.22
CA ILE A 528 3.67 16.41 3.08
C ILE A 528 2.68 15.39 3.60
N SER A 529 1.45 15.43 3.08
CA SER A 529 0.36 14.52 3.46
C SER A 529 0.00 13.64 2.27
N ALA A 530 -0.08 12.33 2.50
CA ALA A 530 -0.58 11.38 1.52
C ALA A 530 -1.79 10.63 2.08
N THR A 531 -2.81 10.43 1.25
CA THR A 531 -4.00 9.67 1.58
C THR A 531 -4.03 8.44 0.68
N LEU A 532 -4.07 7.26 1.27
CA LEU A 532 -4.09 5.98 0.58
C LEU A 532 -5.32 5.17 1.01
N PRO A 533 -5.94 4.38 0.12
CA PRO A 533 -6.90 3.38 0.54
C PRO A 533 -6.19 2.28 1.32
N GLN A 534 -6.87 1.68 2.30
CA GLN A 534 -6.27 0.60 3.10
C GLN A 534 -6.02 -0.68 2.25
N THR A 535 -6.83 -0.90 1.21
CA THR A 535 -6.82 -2.07 0.32
C THR A 535 -6.96 -1.64 -1.14
N LEU A 536 -6.75 -2.58 -2.09
CA LEU A 536 -7.12 -2.37 -3.50
C LEU A 536 -8.57 -1.87 -3.59
N SER A 537 -8.76 -0.72 -4.21
CA SER A 537 -10.03 0.00 -4.17
C SER A 537 -11.05 -0.67 -5.09
N ILE A 538 -12.14 -1.13 -4.49
CA ILE A 538 -13.41 -1.26 -5.20
C ILE A 538 -14.06 0.12 -5.13
N ILE A 539 -14.45 0.66 -6.27
CA ILE A 539 -15.18 1.92 -6.33
C ILE A 539 -16.57 1.63 -6.85
N ASN A 540 -17.59 2.13 -6.16
CA ASN A 540 -18.94 2.14 -6.68
C ASN A 540 -19.05 3.26 -7.73
N CYS A 541 -19.31 2.89 -8.97
CA CYS A 541 -19.32 3.81 -10.10
C CYS A 541 -20.67 3.79 -10.79
N GLN A 542 -21.12 4.97 -11.18
CA GLN A 542 -22.18 5.11 -12.16
C GLN A 542 -21.61 4.86 -13.55
N MET A 543 -22.14 3.85 -14.23
CA MET A 543 -21.78 3.55 -15.61
C MET A 543 -22.51 4.52 -16.55
N VAL A 544 -21.78 5.06 -17.52
CA VAL A 544 -22.30 5.97 -18.55
C VAL A 544 -21.67 5.62 -19.89
N ALA A 545 -22.39 5.89 -20.99
CA ALA A 545 -21.87 5.67 -22.33
C ALA A 545 -21.88 6.95 -23.16
N THR A 546 -20.86 7.09 -24.01
CA THR A 546 -20.76 8.16 -25.01
C THR A 546 -20.10 7.62 -26.27
N GLU A 547 -20.74 7.81 -27.41
CA GLU A 547 -20.27 7.35 -28.73
C GLU A 547 -19.87 5.85 -28.75
N GLY A 548 -20.60 5.01 -27.99
CA GLY A 548 -20.34 3.57 -27.87
C GLY A 548 -19.19 3.19 -26.93
N MET A 549 -18.58 4.15 -26.24
CA MET A 549 -17.56 3.88 -25.22
C MET A 549 -18.18 3.93 -23.81
N HIS A 550 -18.01 2.85 -23.05
CA HIS A 550 -18.43 2.78 -21.65
C HIS A 550 -17.39 3.45 -20.74
N LEU A 551 -17.88 4.27 -19.84
CA LEU A 551 -17.12 5.06 -18.88
C LEU A 551 -17.71 4.86 -17.49
N ALA A 552 -16.85 4.92 -16.48
CA ALA A 552 -17.24 4.83 -15.08
C ALA A 552 -17.00 6.18 -14.39
N ILE A 553 -18.03 6.71 -13.72
CA ILE A 553 -17.91 7.90 -12.88
C ILE A 553 -18.08 7.46 -11.43
N PRO A 554 -17.11 7.71 -10.52
CA PRO A 554 -17.28 7.40 -9.11
C PRO A 554 -18.56 8.03 -8.56
N GLN A 555 -19.42 7.22 -7.93
CA GLN A 555 -20.73 7.70 -7.46
C GLN A 555 -20.57 8.78 -6.38
N ALA A 556 -19.48 8.73 -5.61
CA ALA A 556 -19.13 9.77 -4.63
C ALA A 556 -18.96 11.17 -5.25
N ASN A 557 -18.66 11.26 -6.55
CA ASN A 557 -18.54 12.53 -7.26
C ASN A 557 -19.83 12.96 -7.96
N ILE A 558 -20.92 12.19 -7.88
CA ILE A 558 -22.17 12.50 -8.58
C ILE A 558 -23.15 13.11 -7.59
N SER A 559 -23.61 14.33 -7.90
CA SER A 559 -24.65 15.00 -7.14
C SER A 559 -26.05 14.57 -7.59
N GLU A 560 -26.26 14.51 -8.91
CA GLU A 560 -27.56 14.17 -9.51
C GLU A 560 -27.44 13.76 -10.98
N LEU A 561 -28.44 13.05 -11.48
CA LEU A 561 -28.57 12.59 -12.86
C LEU A 561 -29.83 13.22 -13.46
N ILE A 562 -29.68 13.99 -14.54
CA ILE A 562 -30.75 14.79 -15.12
C ILE A 562 -30.97 14.39 -16.58
N LEU A 563 -32.23 14.31 -17.00
CA LEU A 563 -32.59 14.29 -18.41
C LEU A 563 -32.44 15.71 -18.98
N LEU A 564 -31.60 15.87 -20.00
CA LEU A 564 -31.25 17.18 -20.54
C LEU A 564 -32.46 17.84 -21.22
N ASP A 565 -32.93 18.97 -20.70
CA ASP A 565 -33.80 19.88 -21.44
C ASP A 565 -32.96 20.95 -22.15
N ARG A 566 -32.84 20.87 -23.47
CA ARG A 566 -32.07 21.83 -24.27
C ARG A 566 -32.59 23.26 -24.17
N LYS A 567 -33.83 23.50 -23.74
CA LYS A 567 -34.36 24.85 -23.51
C LYS A 567 -33.69 25.55 -22.33
N LEU A 568 -33.17 24.78 -21.38
CA LEU A 568 -32.47 25.28 -20.20
C LEU A 568 -30.95 25.43 -20.44
N VAL A 569 -30.47 25.04 -21.62
CA VAL A 569 -29.07 25.25 -22.03
C VAL A 569 -28.94 26.67 -22.61
N SER A 570 -28.02 27.43 -22.06
CA SER A 570 -27.64 28.76 -22.54
C SER A 570 -26.14 28.82 -22.77
N SER A 571 -25.66 29.80 -23.54
CA SER A 571 -24.22 30.04 -23.71
C SER A 571 -23.85 31.40 -23.11
N ILE A 572 -22.79 31.42 -22.30
CA ILE A 572 -22.22 32.62 -21.69
C ILE A 572 -20.72 32.60 -21.99
N GLU A 573 -20.19 33.66 -22.61
CA GLU A 573 -18.76 33.77 -22.95
C GLU A 573 -18.19 32.54 -23.68
N ASN A 574 -18.93 31.98 -24.65
CA ASN A 574 -18.60 30.75 -25.39
C ASN A 574 -18.53 29.46 -24.55
N LYS A 575 -19.02 29.47 -23.31
CA LYS A 575 -19.21 28.27 -22.49
C LYS A 575 -20.69 27.90 -22.43
N GLU A 576 -21.01 26.63 -22.58
CA GLU A 576 -22.36 26.12 -22.41
C GLU A 576 -22.64 26.00 -20.91
N VAL A 577 -23.79 26.51 -20.48
CA VAL A 577 -24.29 26.44 -19.10
C VAL A 577 -25.71 25.91 -19.11
N TYR A 578 -26.06 25.14 -18.09
CA TYR A 578 -27.40 24.61 -17.86
C TYR A 578 -28.02 25.31 -16.66
N GLN A 579 -29.24 25.83 -16.83
CA GLN A 579 -29.97 26.45 -15.74
C GLN A 579 -30.60 25.38 -14.85
N LEU A 580 -29.97 25.13 -13.71
CA LEU A 580 -30.39 24.15 -12.73
C LEU A 580 -30.94 24.85 -11.49
N ARG A 581 -32.26 24.77 -11.28
CA ARG A 581 -32.96 25.37 -10.11
C ARG A 581 -32.58 26.86 -9.87
N GLY A 582 -32.37 27.62 -10.95
CA GLY A 582 -32.00 29.03 -10.88
C GLY A 582 -30.48 29.32 -10.84
N HIS A 583 -29.65 28.29 -10.68
CA HIS A 583 -28.18 28.42 -10.76
C HIS A 583 -27.67 28.03 -12.15
N LEU A 584 -26.60 28.71 -12.59
CA LEU A 584 -25.93 28.39 -13.85
C LEU A 584 -24.86 27.33 -13.59
N LEU A 585 -25.09 26.13 -14.10
CA LEU A 585 -24.15 25.02 -14.01
C LEU A 585 -23.33 24.95 -15.31
N PRO A 586 -22.00 25.08 -15.29
CA PRO A 586 -21.18 24.83 -16.47
C PRO A 586 -21.39 23.40 -16.97
N ILE A 587 -21.64 23.21 -18.27
CA ILE A 587 -21.81 21.88 -18.85
C ILE A 587 -20.74 21.58 -19.89
N LEU A 588 -20.31 20.33 -19.91
CA LEU A 588 -19.22 19.85 -20.74
C LEU A 588 -19.61 18.53 -21.39
N SER A 589 -19.25 18.36 -22.65
CA SER A 589 -19.51 17.11 -23.36
C SER A 589 -18.40 16.09 -23.13
N ALA A 590 -18.77 14.89 -22.65
CA ALA A 590 -17.82 13.81 -22.44
C ALA A 590 -17.12 13.41 -23.75
N SER A 591 -17.85 13.30 -24.87
CA SER A 591 -17.26 13.00 -26.17
C SER A 591 -16.26 14.06 -26.63
N LYS A 592 -16.57 15.35 -26.45
CA LYS A 592 -15.64 16.46 -26.76
C LYS A 592 -14.38 16.40 -25.91
N ILE A 593 -14.50 16.12 -24.61
CA ILE A 593 -13.34 16.00 -23.69
C ILE A 593 -12.42 14.86 -24.14
N LEU A 594 -13.01 13.74 -24.52
CA LEU A 594 -12.30 12.51 -24.88
C LEU A 594 -11.85 12.48 -26.35
N GLN A 595 -12.14 13.54 -27.11
CA GLN A 595 -11.84 13.69 -28.54
C GLN A 595 -12.35 12.51 -29.38
N LEU A 596 -13.49 11.94 -28.99
CA LEU A 596 -14.12 10.87 -29.74
C LEU A 596 -14.60 11.45 -31.08
N SER A 597 -14.19 10.77 -32.15
CA SER A 597 -14.37 11.23 -33.52
C SER A 597 -15.26 10.26 -34.26
N ASN A 598 -16.55 10.16 -33.89
CA ASN A 598 -17.53 9.50 -34.73
C ASN A 598 -18.58 10.47 -35.28
N SER A 599 -18.85 10.29 -36.58
CA SER A 599 -19.65 11.17 -37.45
C SER A 599 -21.16 10.97 -37.32
N SER A 600 -21.60 10.15 -36.37
CA SER A 600 -23.00 10.04 -35.97
C SER A 600 -23.25 10.97 -34.79
N ILE A 601 -23.93 12.08 -35.04
CA ILE A 601 -24.41 13.01 -34.00
C ILE A 601 -25.48 12.28 -33.19
N THR A 602 -25.09 11.43 -32.24
CA THR A 602 -25.98 11.02 -31.16
C THR A 602 -26.07 12.19 -30.21
N GLU A 603 -27.26 12.76 -30.08
CA GLU A 603 -27.48 13.89 -29.19
C GLU A 603 -27.32 13.43 -27.74
N SER A 604 -26.43 14.06 -26.97
CA SER A 604 -26.33 13.83 -25.53
C SER A 604 -27.70 14.06 -24.89
N ARG A 605 -28.21 13.03 -24.19
CA ARG A 605 -29.57 13.01 -23.62
C ARG A 605 -29.58 13.29 -22.13
N TYR A 606 -28.46 13.01 -21.47
CA TYR A 606 -28.38 13.10 -20.02
C TYR A 606 -27.28 14.06 -19.60
N LEU A 607 -27.50 14.68 -18.45
CA LEU A 607 -26.57 15.53 -17.74
C LEU A 607 -26.25 14.90 -16.39
N VAL A 608 -25.02 14.44 -16.23
CA VAL A 608 -24.48 13.93 -14.97
C VAL A 608 -23.87 15.10 -14.22
N VAL A 609 -24.50 15.55 -13.15
CA VAL A 609 -23.98 16.65 -12.34
C VAL A 609 -22.93 16.09 -11.39
N VAL A 610 -21.70 16.54 -11.58
CA VAL A 610 -20.54 16.07 -10.83
C VAL A 610 -19.94 17.17 -9.97
N HIS A 611 -19.35 16.75 -8.86
CA HIS A 611 -18.71 17.64 -7.90
C HIS A 611 -17.34 17.13 -7.46
N THR A 612 -16.52 18.11 -7.11
CA THR A 612 -15.25 17.97 -6.41
C THR A 612 -15.25 18.94 -5.23
N GLU A 613 -14.21 18.95 -4.41
CA GLU A 613 -14.09 19.92 -3.31
C GLU A 613 -14.18 21.39 -3.76
N LYS A 614 -13.74 21.70 -5.01
CA LYS A 614 -13.62 23.09 -5.51
C LYS A 614 -14.50 23.42 -6.72
N HIS A 615 -15.01 22.41 -7.42
CA HIS A 615 -15.70 22.59 -8.69
C HIS A 615 -17.00 21.78 -8.74
N HIS A 616 -18.03 22.37 -9.33
CA HIS A 616 -19.33 21.75 -9.57
C HIS A 616 -19.72 22.02 -11.03
N PHE A 617 -19.93 20.97 -11.83
CA PHE A 617 -20.21 21.08 -13.25
C PHE A 617 -21.01 19.87 -13.75
N GLY A 618 -21.58 19.96 -14.94
CA GLY A 618 -22.33 18.89 -15.57
C GLY A 618 -21.56 18.24 -16.71
N LEU A 619 -21.60 16.90 -16.78
CA LEU A 619 -21.09 16.10 -17.88
C LEU A 619 -22.26 15.61 -18.74
N LEU A 620 -22.27 16.01 -20.00
CA LEU A 620 -23.22 15.54 -21.00
C LEU A 620 -22.78 14.16 -21.49
N VAL A 621 -23.70 13.21 -21.36
CA VAL A 621 -23.54 11.81 -21.79
C VAL A 621 -24.75 11.36 -22.60
N GLU A 622 -24.59 10.30 -23.39
CA GLU A 622 -25.65 9.79 -24.25
C GLU A 622 -26.55 8.81 -23.51
N GLU A 623 -25.96 7.94 -22.69
CA GLU A 623 -26.67 6.93 -21.92
C GLU A 623 -26.14 6.86 -20.49
N ILE A 624 -27.05 6.55 -19.56
CA ILE A 624 -26.75 6.24 -18.16
C ILE A 624 -27.17 4.80 -17.94
N GLU A 625 -26.24 4.00 -17.42
CA GLU A 625 -26.43 2.59 -17.14
C GLU A 625 -26.65 2.36 -15.63
N ASN A 626 -26.61 1.12 -15.14
CA ASN A 626 -26.72 0.86 -13.70
C ASN A 626 -25.40 1.20 -12.99
N SER A 627 -25.46 1.47 -11.68
CA SER A 627 -24.24 1.59 -10.87
C SER A 627 -23.62 0.21 -10.64
N GLU A 628 -22.30 0.12 -10.77
CA GLU A 628 -21.55 -1.12 -10.58
C GLU A 628 -20.37 -0.92 -9.62
N GLU A 629 -20.14 -1.94 -8.79
CA GLU A 629 -18.93 -2.05 -7.99
C GLU A 629 -17.80 -2.60 -8.86
N ILE A 630 -16.81 -1.75 -9.14
CA ILE A 630 -15.70 -2.09 -10.04
C ILE A 630 -14.36 -2.13 -9.31
N VAL A 631 -13.55 -3.14 -9.63
CA VAL A 631 -12.18 -3.26 -9.12
C VAL A 631 -11.26 -2.37 -9.95
N VAL A 632 -10.65 -1.39 -9.29
CA VAL A 632 -9.75 -0.43 -9.96
C VAL A 632 -8.42 -1.11 -10.27
N LYS A 633 -8.05 -1.09 -11.55
CA LYS A 633 -6.72 -1.44 -12.03
C LYS A 633 -5.94 -0.17 -12.35
N PRO A 634 -4.68 -0.06 -11.89
CA PRO A 634 -3.85 1.10 -12.18
C PRO A 634 -3.55 1.17 -13.69
N LEU A 635 -3.51 2.39 -14.22
CA LEU A 635 -3.23 2.65 -15.63
C LEU A 635 -1.73 2.56 -15.94
N THR A 636 -1.42 2.32 -17.22
CA THR A 636 -0.05 2.43 -17.73
C THR A 636 0.43 3.88 -17.66
N LYS A 637 1.76 4.09 -17.62
CA LYS A 637 2.37 5.43 -17.45
C LYS A 637 1.89 6.44 -18.51
N ASP A 638 1.64 6.00 -19.73
CA ASP A 638 1.22 6.89 -20.83
C ASP A 638 -0.21 7.37 -20.65
N LEU A 639 -1.12 6.51 -20.18
CA LEU A 639 -2.51 6.88 -19.87
C LEU A 639 -2.62 7.71 -18.59
N ALA A 640 -1.83 7.39 -17.57
CA ALA A 640 -1.80 8.14 -16.31
C ALA A 640 -1.39 9.61 -16.51
N ARG A 641 -0.53 9.91 -17.50
CA ARG A 641 -0.10 11.28 -17.82
C ARG A 641 -1.22 12.19 -18.33
N LEU A 642 -2.30 11.61 -18.84
CA LEU A 642 -3.43 12.39 -19.34
C LEU A 642 -4.19 13.10 -18.20
N ASN A 643 -4.07 12.61 -16.96
CA ASN A 643 -4.83 13.12 -15.79
C ASN A 643 -6.35 13.24 -16.05
N LEU A 644 -6.90 12.42 -16.95
CA LEU A 644 -8.34 12.36 -17.24
C LEU A 644 -8.99 11.13 -16.58
N TYR A 645 -8.18 10.17 -16.14
CA TYR A 645 -8.64 8.88 -15.65
C TYR A 645 -7.93 8.52 -14.35
N THR A 646 -8.70 8.03 -13.38
CA THR A 646 -8.18 7.50 -12.11
C THR A 646 -7.65 6.08 -12.28
N GLY A 647 -8.27 5.30 -13.16
CA GLY A 647 -8.02 3.87 -13.31
C GLY A 647 -8.76 3.27 -14.49
N ALA A 648 -8.60 1.95 -14.67
CA ALA A 648 -9.44 1.14 -15.56
C ALA A 648 -10.10 0.02 -14.77
N ALA A 649 -11.23 -0.47 -15.24
CA ALA A 649 -11.91 -1.65 -14.71
C ALA A 649 -12.29 -2.62 -15.82
N ILE A 650 -12.49 -3.88 -15.44
CA ILE A 650 -13.04 -4.91 -16.31
C ILE A 650 -14.49 -5.11 -15.87
N LEU A 651 -15.44 -4.91 -16.80
CA LEU A 651 -16.87 -5.04 -16.56
C LEU A 651 -17.30 -6.51 -16.58
N GLY A 652 -18.55 -6.75 -16.16
CA GLY A 652 -19.19 -8.06 -16.15
C GLY A 652 -18.98 -8.83 -17.45
N ASP A 653 -19.17 -8.18 -18.59
CA ASP A 653 -19.06 -8.76 -19.94
C ASP A 653 -17.62 -8.95 -20.45
N GLY A 654 -16.60 -8.60 -19.64
CA GLY A 654 -15.19 -8.66 -20.01
C GLY A 654 -14.69 -7.44 -20.79
N SER A 655 -15.55 -6.47 -21.08
CA SER A 655 -15.13 -5.19 -21.65
C SER A 655 -14.34 -4.36 -20.64
N VAL A 656 -13.54 -3.41 -21.15
CA VAL A 656 -12.74 -2.51 -20.31
C VAL A 656 -13.43 -1.15 -20.25
N SER A 657 -13.64 -0.65 -19.04
CA SER A 657 -14.15 0.70 -18.80
C SER A 657 -13.09 1.57 -18.14
N LEU A 658 -13.02 2.84 -18.55
CA LEU A 658 -12.13 3.84 -17.94
C LEU A 658 -12.87 4.60 -16.85
N ILE A 659 -12.22 4.77 -15.71
CA ILE A 659 -12.77 5.50 -14.56
C ILE A 659 -12.34 6.96 -14.68
N LEU A 660 -13.31 7.87 -14.83
CA LEU A 660 -13.05 9.29 -15.01
C LEU A 660 -12.50 9.93 -13.72
N ASP A 661 -11.43 10.71 -13.86
CA ASP A 661 -10.94 11.60 -12.80
C ASP A 661 -11.64 12.96 -12.93
N ILE A 662 -12.71 13.15 -12.16
CA ILE A 662 -13.50 14.39 -12.18
C ILE A 662 -12.66 15.60 -11.77
N SER A 663 -11.71 15.42 -10.84
CA SER A 663 -10.81 16.49 -10.42
C SER A 663 -9.81 16.83 -11.51
N GLY A 664 -9.27 15.80 -12.17
CA GLY A 664 -8.38 15.93 -13.31
C GLY A 664 -9.04 16.62 -14.50
N ILE A 665 -10.28 16.25 -14.84
CA ILE A 665 -11.09 16.88 -15.89
C ILE A 665 -11.34 18.36 -15.57
N ALA A 666 -11.72 18.69 -14.33
CA ALA A 666 -11.94 20.08 -13.92
C ALA A 666 -10.67 20.94 -14.07
N LYS A 667 -9.52 20.39 -13.67
CA LYS A 667 -8.20 21.04 -13.82
C LYS A 667 -7.81 21.21 -15.29
N TYR A 668 -7.97 20.17 -16.11
CA TYR A 668 -7.63 20.18 -17.53
C TYR A 668 -8.38 21.29 -18.30
N LEU A 669 -9.65 21.50 -17.96
CA LEU A 669 -10.50 22.47 -18.63
C LEU A 669 -10.38 23.89 -18.07
N SER A 670 -9.47 24.11 -17.10
CA SER A 670 -9.31 25.41 -16.42
C SER A 670 -10.65 25.98 -15.98
N LEU A 671 -11.55 25.13 -15.48
CA LEU A 671 -12.79 25.60 -14.89
C LEU A 671 -12.40 26.52 -13.74
N GLN A 672 -12.80 27.79 -13.80
CA GLN A 672 -12.63 28.69 -12.67
C GLN A 672 -13.24 27.97 -11.46
N ALA A 673 -12.52 27.97 -10.33
CA ALA A 673 -13.12 27.54 -9.06
C ALA A 673 -14.45 28.28 -8.96
N ASN A 674 -15.54 27.55 -8.66
CA ASN A 674 -16.81 28.24 -8.50
C ASN A 674 -16.58 29.29 -7.43
N ILE A 675 -16.70 30.56 -7.82
CA ILE A 675 -16.80 31.69 -6.91
C ILE A 675 -18.15 31.52 -6.20
N LEU A 676 -18.20 30.56 -5.29
CA LEU A 676 -19.28 30.40 -4.32
C LEU A 676 -18.93 31.10 -3.00
N GLU A 677 -17.74 31.72 -2.88
CA GLU A 677 -17.36 32.46 -1.67
C GLU A 677 -16.80 33.89 -1.87
N GLU A 678 -16.37 34.34 -3.07
CA GLU A 678 -15.77 35.69 -3.20
C GLU A 678 -16.75 36.86 -3.38
N THR A 679 -18.06 36.62 -3.43
CA THR A 679 -19.06 37.71 -3.22
C THR A 679 -19.40 37.94 -1.74
N LYS A 680 -18.73 37.25 -0.79
CA LYS A 680 -18.81 37.57 0.66
C LYS A 680 -17.90 38.72 1.07
N SER A 681 -17.06 39.26 0.17
CA SER A 681 -16.03 40.26 0.53
C SER A 681 -16.40 41.72 0.23
N ILE A 682 -17.67 42.03 -0.05
CA ILE A 682 -18.19 43.42 -0.04
C ILE A 682 -19.57 43.45 0.61
N SER A 683 -19.65 43.15 1.90
CA SER A 683 -20.44 43.97 2.82
C SER A 683 -20.09 43.58 4.26
N THR A 684 -19.34 44.47 4.89
CA THR A 684 -19.33 44.58 6.35
C THR A 684 -20.75 44.95 6.76
N LYS A 685 -21.58 43.96 7.13
CA LYS A 685 -22.75 44.07 8.02
C LYS A 685 -23.36 42.69 8.25
N GLU A 686 -23.22 42.22 9.48
CA GLU A 686 -24.07 41.24 10.17
C GLU A 686 -24.38 39.94 9.41
N THR A 687 -23.73 38.86 9.83
CA THR A 687 -24.11 37.48 9.54
C THR A 687 -25.54 37.21 10.03
N ILE A 688 -26.52 37.44 9.16
CA ILE A 688 -27.88 36.92 9.31
C ILE A 688 -27.88 35.57 8.58
N ALA A 689 -28.15 34.49 9.32
CA ALA A 689 -28.37 33.16 8.76
C ALA A 689 -29.44 33.26 7.66
N ARG A 690 -29.12 32.82 6.44
CA ARG A 690 -30.10 32.77 5.35
C ARG A 690 -31.02 31.58 5.60
N ASP A 691 -32.31 31.84 5.82
CA ASP A 691 -33.33 30.81 6.01
C ASP A 691 -33.66 30.14 4.67
N GLN A 692 -33.31 28.86 4.51
CA GLN A 692 -33.73 28.04 3.37
C GLN A 692 -35.16 27.52 3.60
N TYR A 693 -36.00 27.51 2.57
CA TYR A 693 -37.38 27.05 2.64
C TYR A 693 -37.63 25.83 1.73
N LEU A 694 -38.16 24.74 2.28
CA LEU A 694 -38.71 23.61 1.55
C LEU A 694 -40.12 23.95 1.07
N LEU A 695 -40.34 23.93 -0.24
CA LEU A 695 -41.62 24.18 -0.89
C LEU A 695 -42.33 22.87 -1.23
N PHE A 696 -43.63 22.83 -0.98
CA PHE A 696 -44.46 21.65 -1.19
C PHE A 696 -45.90 22.04 -1.51
N ALA A 697 -46.60 21.19 -2.25
CA ALA A 697 -47.97 21.44 -2.68
C ALA A 697 -48.98 20.71 -1.78
N VAL A 698 -50.07 21.40 -1.47
CA VAL A 698 -51.25 20.83 -0.82
C VAL A 698 -52.50 21.40 -1.50
N ARG A 699 -53.33 20.54 -2.11
CA ARG A 699 -54.56 20.90 -2.83
C ARG A 699 -54.32 21.98 -3.89
N GLY A 700 -53.23 21.84 -4.65
CA GLY A 700 -52.84 22.79 -5.71
C GLY A 700 -52.35 24.16 -5.20
N GLN A 701 -52.20 24.34 -3.88
CA GLN A 701 -51.64 25.55 -3.29
C GLN A 701 -50.21 25.29 -2.81
N LEU A 702 -49.32 26.27 -3.03
CA LEU A 702 -47.89 26.14 -2.74
C LEU A 702 -47.58 26.67 -1.34
N PHE A 703 -47.01 25.81 -0.50
CA PHE A 703 -46.58 26.13 0.86
C PHE A 703 -45.06 26.06 0.97
N GLY A 704 -44.51 26.77 1.95
CA GLY A 704 -43.10 26.70 2.31
C GLY A 704 -42.89 26.56 3.81
N ILE A 705 -41.92 25.75 4.21
CA ILE A 705 -41.47 25.59 5.61
C ILE A 705 -39.96 25.78 5.68
N ASN A 706 -39.43 26.28 6.79
CA ASN A 706 -37.98 26.37 6.97
C ASN A 706 -37.36 24.96 6.89
N SER A 707 -36.33 24.81 6.06
CA SER A 707 -35.65 23.52 5.84
C SER A 707 -34.97 23.01 7.10
N ASN A 708 -34.60 23.89 8.05
CA ASN A 708 -34.03 23.48 9.33
C ASN A 708 -35.04 22.76 10.23
N ASP A 709 -36.35 22.95 9.99
CA ASP A 709 -37.40 22.24 10.72
C ASP A 709 -37.71 20.86 10.11
N VAL A 710 -37.17 20.56 8.93
CA VAL A 710 -37.39 19.31 8.20
C VAL A 710 -36.28 18.32 8.53
N GLN A 711 -36.66 17.19 9.16
CA GLN A 711 -35.70 16.13 9.46
C GLN A 711 -35.49 15.20 8.27
N ARG A 712 -36.57 14.83 7.56
CA ARG A 712 -36.54 13.86 6.46
C ARG A 712 -37.82 13.95 5.63
N ILE A 713 -37.75 13.53 4.37
CA ILE A 713 -38.89 13.43 3.46
C ILE A 713 -39.01 11.95 3.07
N GLU A 714 -40.21 11.39 3.15
CA GLU A 714 -40.49 9.98 2.85
C GLU A 714 -41.75 9.85 1.98
N LEU A 715 -41.74 8.93 1.01
CA LEU A 715 -42.92 8.57 0.23
C LEU A 715 -43.68 7.46 0.94
N ILE A 716 -44.99 7.63 1.15
CA ILE A 716 -45.81 6.62 1.82
C ILE A 716 -47.02 6.20 0.97
N ASP A 717 -47.45 4.95 1.13
CA ASP A 717 -48.73 4.48 0.60
C ASP A 717 -49.83 4.89 1.57
N LEU A 718 -50.86 5.59 1.08
CA LEU A 718 -52.02 6.01 1.87
C LEU A 718 -52.73 4.83 2.56
N LYS A 719 -52.57 3.60 2.06
CA LYS A 719 -53.11 2.38 2.67
C LYS A 719 -52.46 2.01 4.00
N GLN A 720 -51.29 2.54 4.30
CA GLN A 720 -50.55 2.29 5.55
C GLN A 720 -50.97 3.24 6.69
N ILE A 721 -51.86 4.21 6.41
CA ILE A 721 -52.37 5.14 7.40
C ILE A 721 -53.46 4.44 8.23
N GLU A 722 -53.23 4.37 9.54
CA GLU A 722 -54.17 3.86 10.52
C GLU A 722 -54.84 5.02 11.30
N TYR A 723 -55.98 4.75 11.92
CA TYR A 723 -56.70 5.74 12.72
C TYR A 723 -56.77 5.31 14.19
N ILE A 724 -56.23 6.14 15.08
CA ILE A 724 -56.32 5.96 16.53
C ILE A 724 -57.04 7.15 17.15
N MET A 725 -58.23 6.94 17.73
CA MET A 725 -58.97 7.97 18.48
C MET A 725 -59.09 9.32 17.74
N LYS A 726 -59.34 9.26 16.41
CA LYS A 726 -59.43 10.39 15.44
C LYS A 726 -58.10 10.99 14.94
N ARG A 727 -56.96 10.35 15.22
CA ARG A 727 -55.66 10.75 14.68
C ARG A 727 -55.23 9.80 13.57
N GLU A 728 -54.77 10.35 12.45
CA GLU A 728 -54.07 9.60 11.44
C GLU A 728 -52.67 9.28 11.96
N VAL A 729 -52.28 8.01 11.92
CA VAL A 729 -50.97 7.55 12.35
C VAL A 729 -50.40 6.55 11.35
N ILE A 730 -49.08 6.40 11.33
CA ILE A 730 -48.40 5.37 10.56
C ILE A 730 -47.36 4.68 11.46
N GLN A 731 -47.22 3.36 11.29
CA GLN A 731 -46.13 2.64 11.93
C GLN A 731 -44.83 2.88 11.15
N TYR A 732 -43.91 3.63 11.73
CA TYR A 732 -42.64 3.98 11.12
C TYR A 732 -41.48 3.49 12.00
N ARG A 733 -40.68 2.54 11.48
CA ARG A 733 -39.51 1.95 12.16
C ARG A 733 -39.80 1.39 13.56
N GLY A 734 -40.99 0.82 13.76
CA GLY A 734 -41.41 0.25 15.04
C GLY A 734 -42.01 1.25 16.03
N GLU A 735 -42.10 2.53 15.68
CA GLU A 735 -42.77 3.59 16.44
C GLU A 735 -44.07 4.03 15.74
N VAL A 736 -45.04 4.55 16.50
CA VAL A 736 -46.27 5.13 15.95
C VAL A 736 -46.04 6.62 15.73
N LEU A 737 -46.13 7.06 14.48
CA LEU A 737 -45.95 8.46 14.09
C LEU A 737 -47.31 9.11 13.80
N GLU A 738 -47.61 10.24 14.45
CA GLU A 738 -48.81 11.03 14.16
C GLU A 738 -48.64 11.81 12.85
N LEU A 739 -49.63 11.70 11.96
CA LEU A 739 -49.71 12.42 10.69
C LEU A 739 -50.67 13.60 10.79
N CYS A 740 -50.25 14.74 10.27
CA CYS A 740 -50.99 15.99 10.24
C CYS A 740 -51.25 16.41 8.78
N ARG A 741 -52.44 16.93 8.51
CA ARG A 741 -52.88 17.42 7.19
C ARG A 741 -53.10 18.93 7.24
N LEU A 742 -52.45 19.68 6.35
CA LEU A 742 -52.66 21.13 6.28
C LEU A 742 -54.05 21.49 5.77
N GLU A 743 -54.62 20.66 4.89
CA GLU A 743 -55.95 20.89 4.33
C GLU A 743 -57.04 20.93 5.42
N ASN A 744 -56.89 20.15 6.49
CA ASN A 744 -57.81 20.15 7.63
C ASN A 744 -57.63 21.39 8.51
N TYR A 745 -56.42 21.94 8.57
CA TYR A 745 -56.11 23.10 9.41
C TYR A 745 -56.50 24.43 8.74
N PHE A 746 -56.21 24.56 7.45
CA PHE A 746 -56.54 25.76 6.67
C PHE A 746 -57.91 25.67 5.97
N ASN A 747 -58.64 24.57 6.17
CA ASN A 747 -59.96 24.31 5.59
C ASN A 747 -59.99 24.46 4.05
N LEU A 748 -59.00 23.84 3.39
CA LEU A 748 -58.80 23.93 1.94
C LEU A 748 -59.88 23.14 1.17
N SER A 749 -60.29 23.65 0.01
CA SER A 749 -61.37 23.05 -0.80
C SER A 749 -60.98 21.69 -1.40
N ASN A 750 -61.97 20.80 -1.50
CA ASN A 750 -61.77 19.40 -1.91
C ASN A 750 -61.71 19.26 -3.44
N GLU A 751 -60.51 19.27 -4.04
CA GLU A 751 -60.28 18.71 -5.38
C GLU A 751 -59.38 17.46 -5.30
N GLN A 752 -59.56 16.53 -6.25
CA GLN A 752 -59.20 15.10 -6.19
C GLN A 752 -57.85 14.76 -5.54
N VAL A 753 -57.87 13.80 -4.61
CA VAL A 753 -56.68 13.25 -3.93
C VAL A 753 -55.87 12.38 -4.90
N HIS A 754 -54.58 12.70 -5.07
CA HIS A 754 -53.63 11.83 -5.78
C HIS A 754 -53.31 10.57 -4.96
N ALA A 755 -53.15 9.42 -5.64
CA ALA A 755 -53.02 8.10 -5.01
C ALA A 755 -51.70 7.85 -4.25
N GLN A 756 -50.74 8.78 -4.33
CA GLN A 756 -49.47 8.75 -3.60
C GLN A 756 -49.29 10.11 -2.91
N SER A 757 -48.82 10.09 -1.67
CA SER A 757 -48.59 11.30 -0.88
C SER A 757 -47.23 11.22 -0.19
N THR A 758 -46.60 12.37 -0.01
CA THR A 758 -45.28 12.48 0.62
C THR A 758 -45.47 12.91 2.07
N VAL A 759 -44.72 12.33 3.00
CA VAL A 759 -44.66 12.77 4.39
C VAL A 759 -43.36 13.49 4.66
N ILE A 760 -43.48 14.73 5.13
CA ILE A 760 -42.39 15.52 5.69
C ILE A 760 -42.29 15.21 7.17
N LEU A 761 -41.23 14.50 7.56
CA LEU A 761 -40.93 14.18 8.96
C LEU A 761 -40.25 15.38 9.63
N MET A 762 -40.83 15.84 10.72
CA MET A 762 -40.33 16.94 11.51
C MET A 762 -40.10 16.51 12.97
N HIS A 763 -39.07 17.07 13.59
CA HIS A 763 -38.73 16.80 14.98
C HIS A 763 -39.27 17.91 15.90
N PHE A 764 -39.98 17.52 16.95
CA PHE A 764 -40.52 18.43 17.97
C PHE A 764 -40.09 17.99 19.37
N GLU A 765 -40.20 18.90 20.34
CA GLU A 765 -39.94 18.62 21.76
C GLU A 765 -40.84 17.48 22.29
N ASP A 766 -42.06 17.34 21.74
CA ASP A 766 -43.04 16.31 22.12
C ASP A 766 -42.95 15.01 21.30
N GLY A 767 -41.90 14.85 20.47
CA GLY A 767 -41.69 13.67 19.60
C GLY A 767 -41.70 13.97 18.10
N ARG A 768 -41.59 12.93 17.26
CA ARG A 768 -41.63 13.07 15.79
C ARG A 768 -43.08 13.16 15.33
N LYS A 769 -43.37 14.06 14.37
CA LYS A 769 -44.65 14.11 13.66
C LYS A 769 -44.42 14.21 12.16
N GLY A 770 -45.34 13.67 11.39
CA GLY A 770 -45.32 13.75 9.93
C GLY A 770 -46.32 14.79 9.44
N LEU A 771 -45.92 15.66 8.53
CA LEU A 771 -46.82 16.47 7.73
C LEU A 771 -47.06 15.77 6.40
N LEU A 772 -48.31 15.43 6.11
CA LEU A 772 -48.69 14.84 4.84
C LEU A 772 -48.90 15.94 3.80
N VAL A 773 -48.23 15.79 2.66
CA VAL A 773 -48.27 16.71 1.52
C VAL A 773 -48.45 15.91 0.23
N GLU A 774 -48.90 16.56 -0.84
CA GLU A 774 -49.10 15.88 -2.12
C GLU A 774 -47.75 15.61 -2.79
N GLU A 775 -46.95 16.66 -2.93
CA GLU A 775 -45.62 16.59 -3.54
C GLU A 775 -44.69 17.65 -2.96
N ILE A 776 -43.39 17.35 -3.03
CA ILE A 776 -42.33 18.32 -2.77
C ILE A 776 -42.00 19.00 -4.09
N VAL A 777 -42.04 20.33 -4.09
CA VAL A 777 -41.85 21.12 -5.31
C VAL A 777 -40.38 21.51 -5.47
N ASN A 778 -39.78 22.16 -4.46
CA ASN A 778 -38.37 22.61 -4.52
C ASN A 778 -37.84 23.03 -3.14
N VAL A 779 -36.54 23.34 -3.00
CA VAL A 779 -35.97 24.08 -1.87
C VAL A 779 -35.43 25.42 -2.39
N VAL A 780 -35.75 26.54 -1.71
CA VAL A 780 -35.34 27.89 -2.13
C VAL A 780 -34.62 28.64 -1.00
N GLU A 781 -33.61 29.43 -1.34
CA GLU A 781 -32.83 30.22 -0.35
C GLU A 781 -33.51 31.53 0.04
N GLU A 782 -34.44 32.02 -0.78
CA GLU A 782 -35.21 33.24 -0.52
C GLU A 782 -36.56 33.15 -1.23
N ILE A 783 -37.58 33.79 -0.65
CA ILE A 783 -38.90 33.92 -1.28
C ILE A 783 -39.04 35.35 -1.78
N PRO A 784 -39.10 35.56 -3.11
CA PRO A 784 -39.23 36.90 -3.68
C PRO A 784 -40.54 37.56 -3.23
N SER A 785 -40.49 38.86 -2.96
CA SER A 785 -41.65 39.67 -2.54
C SER A 785 -42.36 39.15 -1.27
N PHE A 786 -41.59 38.60 -0.33
CA PHE A 786 -42.14 38.11 0.93
C PHE A 786 -42.78 39.22 1.76
N THR A 787 -44.08 39.10 1.99
CA THR A 787 -44.88 39.95 2.88
C THR A 787 -45.13 39.18 4.16
N LYS A 788 -44.59 39.68 5.28
CA LYS A 788 -44.84 39.09 6.61
C LYS A 788 -46.30 39.22 6.98
N SER A 789 -46.86 38.15 7.55
CA SER A 789 -48.22 38.18 8.10
C SER A 789 -48.22 39.03 9.38
N GLU A 790 -49.22 39.90 9.54
CA GLU A 790 -49.45 40.64 10.80
C GLU A 790 -50.01 39.74 11.91
N ASP A 791 -50.65 38.61 11.52
CA ASP A 791 -51.20 37.62 12.43
C ASP A 791 -50.41 36.30 12.37
N LEU A 792 -49.37 36.23 13.21
CA LEU A 792 -48.56 35.02 13.40
C LEU A 792 -49.28 33.94 14.22
N SER A 793 -50.43 34.26 14.83
CA SER A 793 -51.17 33.30 15.65
C SER A 793 -51.68 32.13 14.83
N THR A 794 -51.90 32.29 13.53
CA THR A 794 -52.33 31.22 12.62
C THR A 794 -51.21 30.21 12.30
N GLY A 795 -49.95 30.52 12.61
CA GLY A 795 -48.78 29.74 12.18
C GLY A 795 -48.32 30.07 10.75
N VAL A 796 -48.94 31.07 10.10
CA VAL A 796 -48.47 31.61 8.81
C VAL A 796 -47.49 32.75 9.08
N LEU A 797 -46.25 32.60 8.62
CA LEU A 797 -45.19 33.60 8.75
C LEU A 797 -45.34 34.73 7.72
N GLY A 798 -45.91 34.42 6.56
CA GLY A 798 -46.14 35.38 5.49
C GLY A 798 -46.44 34.70 4.16
N SER A 799 -46.51 35.50 3.10
CA SER A 799 -46.66 34.98 1.74
C SER A 799 -45.73 35.70 0.78
N GLY A 800 -45.34 35.06 -0.31
CA GLY A 800 -44.56 35.67 -1.38
C GLY A 800 -44.98 35.13 -2.74
N VAL A 801 -44.30 35.57 -3.79
CA VAL A 801 -44.60 35.16 -5.16
C VAL A 801 -43.37 34.50 -5.77
N LEU A 802 -43.51 33.24 -6.17
CA LEU A 802 -42.47 32.48 -6.85
C LEU A 802 -43.01 32.00 -8.20
N SER A 803 -42.33 32.34 -9.29
CA SER A 803 -42.71 31.94 -10.66
C SER A 803 -44.17 32.26 -11.04
N GLY A 804 -44.72 33.36 -10.49
CA GLY A 804 -46.10 33.79 -10.74
C GLY A 804 -47.17 33.10 -9.88
N GLN A 805 -46.79 32.21 -8.96
CA GLN A 805 -47.68 31.55 -8.00
C GLN A 805 -47.45 32.12 -6.58
N ILE A 806 -48.53 32.20 -5.80
CA ILE A 806 -48.47 32.64 -4.40
C ILE A 806 -47.97 31.47 -3.54
N VAL A 807 -46.91 31.71 -2.78
CA VAL A 807 -46.35 30.77 -1.80
C VAL A 807 -46.71 31.25 -0.41
N ILE A 808 -47.30 30.37 0.41
CA ILE A 808 -47.60 30.65 1.83
C ILE A 808 -46.53 30.02 2.70
N ILE A 809 -45.87 30.82 3.53
CA ILE A 809 -44.84 30.34 4.44
C ILE A 809 -45.42 30.09 5.81
N ILE A 810 -45.19 28.88 6.31
CA ILE A 810 -45.69 28.44 7.59
C ILE A 810 -44.54 28.16 8.56
N ASP A 811 -44.79 28.41 9.84
CA ASP A 811 -44.01 27.88 10.94
C ASP A 811 -44.52 26.48 11.25
N GLY A 812 -43.76 25.46 10.83
CA GLY A 812 -44.12 24.06 11.02
C GLY A 812 -44.33 23.68 12.49
N LYS A 813 -43.58 24.29 13.42
CA LYS A 813 -43.72 24.02 14.87
C LYS A 813 -45.05 24.53 15.39
N THR A 814 -45.39 25.77 15.06
CA THR A 814 -46.67 26.37 15.48
C THR A 814 -47.86 25.65 14.85
N VAL A 815 -47.82 25.36 13.54
CA VAL A 815 -48.92 24.68 12.83
C VAL A 815 -49.12 23.26 13.36
N MET A 816 -48.07 22.45 13.51
CA MET A 816 -48.21 21.07 14.02
C MET A 816 -48.66 21.02 15.48
N SER A 817 -48.21 21.96 16.32
CA SER A 817 -48.69 22.07 17.71
C SER A 817 -50.20 22.36 17.78
N LYS A 818 -50.68 23.23 16.88
CA LYS A 818 -52.10 23.59 16.81
C LYS A 818 -52.98 22.52 16.19
N ILE A 819 -52.51 21.81 15.16
CA ILE A 819 -53.23 20.67 14.58
C ILE A 819 -53.45 19.58 15.64
N SER A 820 -52.42 19.24 16.41
CA SER A 820 -52.57 18.25 17.48
C SER A 820 -53.45 18.73 18.65
N LYS A 821 -53.57 20.05 18.90
CA LYS A 821 -54.43 20.63 19.96
C LYS A 821 -55.89 20.86 19.52
N ASN A 822 -56.15 21.19 18.26
CA ASN A 822 -57.51 21.46 17.77
C ASN A 822 -58.38 20.20 17.66
N LEU A 823 -57.80 19.00 17.75
CA LEU A 823 -58.56 17.75 17.91
C LEU A 823 -58.92 17.43 19.37
N THR A 824 -58.34 18.15 20.35
CA THR A 824 -58.69 18.04 21.79
C THR A 824 -59.74 19.05 22.25
N LEU A 825 -60.04 20.09 21.47
CA LEU A 825 -61.09 21.05 21.78
C LEU A 825 -62.37 20.64 21.05
N VAL A 826 -63.18 19.88 21.78
CA VAL A 826 -64.61 19.73 21.56
C VAL A 826 -65.22 21.14 21.52
N ASP A 827 -65.87 21.50 20.42
CA ASP A 827 -67.01 22.42 20.50
C ASP A 827 -68.03 21.77 21.42
N ILE A 828 -67.95 22.13 22.71
CA ILE A 828 -69.10 22.05 23.59
C ILE A 828 -69.93 23.26 23.22
N ASN A 829 -70.81 23.09 22.24
CA ASN A 829 -72.11 23.76 22.14
C ASN A 829 -73.05 22.95 21.26
#